data_AF-A0A0K8ME51-F1
#
_entry.id   AF-A0A0K8ME51-F1
#
_cell.length_a   1.000
_cell.length_b   1.000
_cell.length_c   1.000
_cell.angle_alpha   90.00
_cell.angle_beta   90.00
_cell.angle_gamma   90.00
#
_symmetry.space_group_name_H-M   'P 1'
#
loop_
_entity.id
_entity.type
_entity.pdbx_description
1 polymer ?
#
loop_
_entity_poly.entity_id
_entity_poly.type
_entity_poly.pdbx_seq_one_letter_code
_entity_poly.pdbx_strand_id
1 'polypeptide(L)'
;MFFLKFLNRATGNFPRQLLLFSCFTLPWIMLSAPLMKFSPWPYGQPPFISLVSVSFFLSVGLCLCSLSEDQEKFSPALNYASIICLGITVWSFIASFFSYVPWLSWTGSPQIGMGIIWYIILSVMIIGYKLALNSKYLGVFITNVIVASFTICCLSFIGDIRHGLIPQFKGTPYFINEHIVFIGISLMGIGFSLDSKVYKKILLFLGILIIIASTNRTAFIGIAIGTFLYGIAYYINKKENFISVYSRYFFAAFIFLISPFVYLIAKYISSDFFLFSLHARYHFWRVCIDALINDPFRLLVGFGWGSYTDIILSSIHNMPIQIIRSDFLHHSSEIFLPYQSFPQNWSEIGLGINNLLIGNVGFHSHNQLIETLISCGIPGAILFSALLILPVLLCQKSKIPSMTFCCAALSFTFSGWYEIPGTLPYLAIFLAAVSPNISLKKTNFKYFFQFSLACISVILLVFGLSLIYFNLCFDTVHEKFSSNNQEKTLSITVQDYLQSSGPGGIYLAIFLRDFLESVHSHPSLNSVDIKVLHNLLYASQKIKNPSLVMLSSELPLYDFLMNQTQDPRLNSLKEMLLHHRWWEKRLSILTQQWYPRVDLIFPYFDWQIQQGRKKLVEEIIKNILEKKGYNPILLNYSKSLGVSPLE
;
A
#
# COMPACT_ATOMS: atom_id res chain seq x y z
N MET A 1 14.61 -19.20 -38.22
CA MET A 1 14.35 -18.20 -39.28
C MET A 1 12.97 -18.34 -39.92
N PHE A 2 12.52 -19.54 -40.31
CA PHE A 2 11.18 -19.76 -40.91
C PHE A 2 10.03 -19.43 -39.94
N PHE A 3 10.14 -19.84 -38.66
CA PHE A 3 9.20 -19.47 -37.59
C PHE A 3 9.13 -17.96 -37.35
N LEU A 4 10.26 -17.25 -37.43
CA LEU A 4 10.33 -15.78 -37.33
C LEU A 4 9.69 -15.07 -38.53
N LYS A 5 9.83 -15.61 -39.76
CA LYS A 5 9.13 -15.10 -40.95
C LYS A 5 7.63 -15.39 -40.94
N PHE A 6 7.22 -16.56 -40.42
CA PHE A 6 5.82 -16.94 -40.25
C PHE A 6 5.13 -16.07 -39.21
N LEU A 7 5.79 -15.84 -38.06
CA LEU A 7 5.40 -14.80 -37.12
C LEU A 7 5.31 -13.46 -37.87
N ASN A 8 6.37 -12.94 -38.50
CA ASN A 8 6.33 -11.62 -39.16
C ASN A 8 5.14 -11.38 -40.12
N ARG A 9 4.69 -12.41 -40.87
CA ARG A 9 3.51 -12.32 -41.76
C ARG A 9 2.18 -12.45 -41.02
N ALA A 10 2.07 -13.31 -40.01
CA ALA A 10 0.88 -13.41 -39.16
C ALA A 10 0.81 -12.26 -38.11
N THR A 11 1.94 -11.60 -37.82
CA THR A 11 2.16 -10.66 -36.73
C THR A 11 2.31 -9.20 -37.16
N GLY A 12 2.13 -8.84 -38.43
CA GLY A 12 2.20 -7.42 -38.82
C GLY A 12 1.25 -6.53 -37.98
N ASN A 13 0.11 -7.09 -37.58
CA ASN A 13 -0.85 -6.44 -36.69
C ASN A 13 -0.99 -7.09 -35.31
N PHE A 14 -0.60 -8.35 -35.09
CA PHE A 14 -0.86 -9.05 -33.82
C PHE A 14 -0.24 -8.39 -32.57
N PRO A 15 1.06 -8.01 -32.53
CA PRO A 15 1.65 -7.31 -31.39
C PRO A 15 0.99 -5.96 -31.13
N ARG A 16 0.57 -5.27 -32.21
CA ARG A 16 -0.20 -4.02 -32.10
C ARG A 16 -1.59 -4.26 -31.56
N GLN A 17 -2.27 -5.31 -32.00
CA GLN A 17 -3.61 -5.68 -31.51
C GLN A 17 -3.55 -6.12 -30.05
N LEU A 18 -2.54 -6.91 -29.66
CA LEU A 18 -2.30 -7.29 -28.27
C LEU A 18 -2.03 -6.05 -27.41
N LEU A 19 -1.12 -5.17 -27.84
CA LEU A 19 -0.84 -3.91 -27.15
C LEU A 19 -2.10 -3.04 -27.03
N LEU A 20 -2.85 -2.85 -28.13
CA LEU A 20 -4.08 -2.05 -28.14
C LEU A 20 -5.17 -2.67 -27.26
N PHE A 21 -5.28 -4.01 -27.25
CA PHE A 21 -6.23 -4.73 -26.42
C PHE A 21 -5.91 -4.56 -24.94
N SER A 22 -4.64 -4.75 -24.57
CA SER A 22 -4.15 -4.52 -23.21
C SER A 22 -4.23 -3.06 -22.79
N CYS A 23 -4.28 -2.13 -23.75
CA CYS A 23 -4.49 -0.71 -23.45
C CYS A 23 -5.95 -0.38 -23.08
N PHE A 24 -6.95 -1.24 -23.35
CA PHE A 24 -8.33 -0.92 -22.99
C PHE A 24 -8.51 -0.91 -21.48
N THR A 25 -9.17 0.12 -20.95
CA THR A 25 -9.53 0.33 -19.54
C THR A 25 -10.78 -0.45 -19.11
N LEU A 26 -11.62 -0.89 -20.04
CA LEU A 26 -12.86 -1.62 -19.71
C LEU A 26 -12.63 -3.05 -19.14
N PRO A 27 -11.71 -3.87 -19.68
CA PRO A 27 -11.35 -5.16 -19.07
C PRO A 27 -10.91 -5.02 -17.61
N TRP A 28 -10.31 -3.90 -17.23
CA TRP A 28 -9.88 -3.61 -15.87
C TRP A 28 -11.03 -3.53 -14.89
N ILE A 29 -12.09 -2.81 -15.27
CA ILE A 29 -13.28 -2.65 -14.44
C ILE A 29 -13.97 -3.99 -14.22
N MET A 30 -13.94 -4.86 -15.23
CA MET A 30 -14.53 -6.19 -15.14
C MET A 30 -13.72 -7.13 -14.25
N LEU A 31 -12.38 -7.04 -14.29
CA LEU A 31 -11.51 -7.85 -13.44
C LEU A 31 -11.40 -7.29 -12.00
N SER A 32 -11.59 -5.99 -11.81
CA SER A 32 -11.76 -5.37 -10.49
C SER A 32 -13.16 -5.56 -9.93
N ALA A 33 -14.08 -6.16 -10.69
CA ALA A 33 -15.45 -6.31 -10.23
C ALA A 33 -15.48 -7.27 -9.02
N PRO A 34 -16.21 -6.92 -7.95
CA PRO A 34 -16.35 -7.73 -6.73
C PRO A 34 -16.99 -9.12 -6.92
N LEU A 35 -17.28 -9.57 -8.14
CA LEU A 35 -17.53 -10.99 -8.43
C LEU A 35 -16.28 -11.85 -8.15
N MET A 36 -15.10 -11.23 -8.12
CA MET A 36 -13.82 -11.83 -7.78
C MET A 36 -13.50 -11.62 -6.27
N LYS A 37 -14.33 -12.14 -5.36
CA LYS A 37 -14.10 -12.09 -3.90
C LYS A 37 -13.08 -13.14 -3.44
N PHE A 38 -11.93 -13.19 -4.09
CA PHE A 38 -10.89 -14.14 -3.75
C PHE A 38 -9.70 -13.35 -3.18
N SER A 39 -9.70 -13.11 -1.86
CA SER A 39 -8.69 -12.36 -1.09
C SER A 39 -9.24 -11.88 0.27
N PRO A 40 -8.39 -11.76 1.32
CA PRO A 40 -8.73 -11.02 2.54
C PRO A 40 -8.98 -9.52 2.33
N TRP A 41 -8.47 -8.95 1.23
CA TRP A 41 -8.69 -7.57 0.79
C TRP A 41 -9.27 -7.57 -0.63
N PRO A 42 -10.57 -7.86 -0.77
CA PRO A 42 -11.23 -7.97 -2.07
C PRO A 42 -11.18 -6.66 -2.88
N TYR A 43 -10.85 -5.54 -2.24
CA TYR A 43 -10.75 -4.22 -2.85
C TYR A 43 -9.34 -3.84 -3.34
N GLY A 44 -8.31 -4.48 -2.78
CA GLY A 44 -6.91 -4.18 -3.11
C GLY A 44 -6.34 -5.21 -4.09
N GLN A 45 -6.49 -6.49 -3.76
CA GLN A 45 -5.75 -7.55 -4.44
C GLN A 45 -6.31 -7.94 -5.81
N PRO A 46 -7.63 -8.13 -6.00
CA PRO A 46 -8.14 -8.43 -7.34
C PRO A 46 -7.83 -7.32 -8.36
N PRO A 47 -8.00 -6.01 -8.04
CA PRO A 47 -7.53 -4.94 -8.91
C PRO A 47 -6.01 -4.99 -9.16
N PHE A 48 -5.21 -5.35 -8.15
CA PHE A 48 -3.77 -5.48 -8.30
C PHE A 48 -3.36 -6.66 -9.20
N ILE A 49 -4.00 -7.83 -9.07
CA ILE A 49 -3.80 -8.98 -9.97
C ILE A 49 -4.16 -8.59 -11.41
N SER A 50 -5.22 -7.80 -11.58
CA SER A 50 -5.59 -7.24 -12.89
C SER A 50 -4.47 -6.36 -13.46
N LEU A 51 -3.82 -5.52 -12.63
CA LEU A 51 -2.67 -4.70 -13.02
C LEU A 51 -1.48 -5.49 -13.45
N VAL A 52 -1.14 -6.52 -12.68
CA VAL A 52 -0.05 -7.42 -13.03
C VAL A 52 -0.34 -8.11 -14.37
N SER A 53 -1.57 -8.61 -14.55
CA SER A 53 -1.98 -9.35 -15.76
C SER A 53 -1.91 -8.48 -17.01
N VAL A 54 -2.48 -7.28 -16.97
CA VAL A 54 -2.46 -6.40 -18.14
C VAL A 54 -1.06 -5.85 -18.39
N SER A 55 -0.30 -5.50 -17.35
CA SER A 55 1.09 -5.08 -17.50
C SER A 55 1.96 -6.19 -18.08
N PHE A 56 1.68 -7.45 -17.74
CA PHE A 56 2.30 -8.60 -18.37
C PHE A 56 2.02 -8.59 -19.88
N PHE A 57 0.75 -8.55 -20.31
CA PHE A 57 0.43 -8.52 -21.74
C PHE A 57 0.97 -7.28 -22.46
N LEU A 58 0.96 -6.10 -21.81
CA LEU A 58 1.59 -4.88 -22.34
C LEU A 58 3.09 -5.08 -22.52
N SER A 59 3.80 -5.62 -21.52
CA SER A 59 5.24 -5.86 -21.59
C SER A 59 5.61 -6.85 -22.71
N VAL A 60 4.82 -7.93 -22.88
CA VAL A 60 4.97 -8.87 -23.98
C VAL A 60 4.72 -8.17 -25.33
N GLY A 61 3.63 -7.40 -25.44
CA GLY A 61 3.32 -6.61 -26.62
C GLY A 61 4.43 -5.62 -26.99
N LEU A 62 4.97 -4.89 -26.01
CA LEU A 62 6.10 -3.98 -26.15
C LEU A 62 7.37 -4.71 -26.59
N CYS A 63 7.67 -5.86 -25.99
CA CYS A 63 8.81 -6.70 -26.35
C CYS A 63 8.70 -7.15 -27.81
N LEU A 64 7.56 -7.71 -28.21
CA LEU A 64 7.29 -8.12 -29.59
C LEU A 64 7.34 -6.94 -30.58
N CYS A 65 6.80 -5.77 -30.22
CA CYS A 65 6.86 -4.57 -31.04
C CYS A 65 8.31 -4.11 -31.24
N SER A 66 9.14 -4.16 -30.19
CA SER A 66 10.55 -3.78 -30.27
C SER A 66 11.39 -4.74 -31.14
N LEU A 67 10.94 -5.98 -31.33
CA LEU A 67 11.56 -6.96 -32.23
C LEU A 67 11.19 -6.74 -33.70
N SER A 68 10.06 -6.07 -33.99
CA SER A 68 9.59 -5.81 -35.35
C SER A 68 10.45 -4.78 -36.10
N GLU A 69 10.37 -4.75 -37.44
CA GLU A 69 11.12 -3.80 -38.29
C GLU A 69 10.66 -2.34 -38.11
N ASP A 70 9.48 -2.10 -37.53
CA ASP A 70 8.88 -0.77 -37.26
C ASP A 70 9.51 -0.04 -36.03
N GLN A 71 10.81 -0.28 -35.76
CA GLN A 71 11.53 0.23 -34.59
C GLN A 71 11.57 1.75 -34.47
N GLU A 72 11.54 2.47 -35.59
CA GLU A 72 11.56 3.95 -35.56
C GLU A 72 10.33 4.53 -34.86
N LYS A 73 9.22 3.78 -34.83
CA LYS A 73 7.99 4.17 -34.14
C LYS A 73 8.02 3.84 -32.64
N PHE A 74 9.02 3.09 -32.15
CA PHE A 74 9.11 2.65 -30.76
C PHE A 74 10.00 3.56 -29.90
N SER A 75 11.08 4.13 -30.45
CA SER A 75 11.91 5.14 -29.77
C SER A 75 11.13 6.30 -29.12
N PRO A 76 9.99 6.78 -29.68
CA PRO A 76 9.18 7.83 -29.07
C PRO A 76 8.39 7.41 -27.81
N ALA A 77 8.37 6.12 -27.45
CA ALA A 77 7.56 5.62 -26.33
C ALA A 77 8.19 5.87 -24.96
N LEU A 78 9.52 5.85 -24.90
CA LEU A 78 10.27 6.11 -23.66
C LEU A 78 10.17 7.57 -23.29
N ASN A 79 9.84 7.82 -22.03
CA ASN A 79 9.62 9.16 -21.51
C ASN A 79 10.17 9.27 -20.08
N TYR A 80 10.33 10.51 -19.61
CA TYR A 80 10.89 10.75 -18.28
C TYR A 80 10.09 10.10 -17.15
N ALA A 81 8.76 10.10 -17.22
CA ALA A 81 7.93 9.47 -16.20
C ALA A 81 8.17 7.95 -16.09
N SER A 82 8.28 7.23 -17.22
CA SER A 82 8.60 5.79 -17.20
C SER A 82 9.99 5.52 -16.63
N ILE A 83 10.99 6.35 -16.97
CA ILE A 83 12.35 6.20 -16.44
C ILE A 83 12.41 6.49 -14.95
N ILE A 84 11.68 7.50 -14.46
CA ILE A 84 11.60 7.76 -13.02
C ILE A 84 10.95 6.59 -12.29
N CYS A 85 9.86 6.02 -12.83
CA CYS A 85 9.24 4.84 -12.23
C CYS A 85 10.23 3.67 -12.16
N LEU A 86 11.01 3.42 -13.21
CA LEU A 86 12.09 2.43 -13.18
C LEU A 86 13.19 2.80 -12.17
N GLY A 87 13.50 4.08 -12.03
CA GLY A 87 14.42 4.58 -10.99
C GLY A 87 13.92 4.24 -9.59
N ILE A 88 12.63 4.46 -9.32
CA ILE A 88 11.99 4.08 -8.05
C ILE A 88 12.06 2.56 -7.88
N THR A 89 11.75 1.77 -8.91
CA THR A 89 11.86 0.30 -8.88
C THR A 89 13.28 -0.15 -8.51
N VAL A 90 14.30 0.35 -9.22
CA VAL A 90 15.70 -0.05 -9.01
C VAL A 90 16.16 0.34 -7.61
N TRP A 91 15.86 1.58 -7.19
CA TRP A 91 16.23 2.03 -5.86
C TRP A 91 15.49 1.25 -4.78
N SER A 92 14.17 1.03 -4.91
CA SER A 92 13.36 0.24 -3.98
C SER A 92 13.88 -1.20 -3.86
N PHE A 93 14.33 -1.80 -4.96
CA PHE A 93 14.94 -3.13 -4.95
C PHE A 93 16.24 -3.14 -4.14
N ILE A 94 17.14 -2.16 -4.37
CA ILE A 94 18.38 -2.03 -3.61
C ILE A 94 18.08 -1.80 -2.12
N ALA A 95 17.18 -0.86 -1.83
CA ALA A 95 16.72 -0.53 -0.48
C ALA A 95 16.10 -1.74 0.25
N SER A 96 15.41 -2.63 -0.47
CA SER A 96 14.75 -3.80 0.12
C SER A 96 15.72 -4.79 0.78
N PHE A 97 17.00 -4.81 0.39
CA PHE A 97 18.00 -5.65 1.07
C PHE A 97 18.31 -5.18 2.49
N PHE A 98 17.95 -3.94 2.82
CA PHE A 98 18.14 -3.34 4.14
C PHE A 98 16.85 -3.30 4.96
N SER A 99 15.71 -3.72 4.42
CA SER A 99 14.45 -3.75 5.17
C SER A 99 14.36 -4.99 6.07
N TYR A 100 13.57 -4.89 7.14
CA TYR A 100 13.35 -6.01 8.07
C TYR A 100 12.61 -7.18 7.40
N VAL A 101 11.74 -6.87 6.43
CA VAL A 101 10.98 -7.84 5.65
C VAL A 101 11.14 -7.54 4.15
N PRO A 102 12.26 -7.97 3.52
CA PRO A 102 12.56 -7.66 2.11
C PRO A 102 11.42 -8.00 1.15
N TRP A 103 10.80 -9.16 1.31
CA TRP A 103 9.72 -9.63 0.45
C TRP A 103 8.46 -8.76 0.52
N LEU A 104 8.17 -8.14 1.67
CA LEU A 104 7.06 -7.21 1.80
C LEU A 104 7.29 -5.96 0.94
N SER A 105 8.55 -5.56 0.76
CA SER A 105 8.89 -4.40 -0.08
C SER A 105 8.58 -4.61 -1.57
N TRP A 106 8.52 -5.86 -2.03
CA TRP A 106 8.18 -6.18 -3.42
C TRP A 106 6.71 -5.96 -3.72
N THR A 107 5.87 -6.42 -2.80
CA THR A 107 4.41 -6.40 -2.93
C THR A 107 3.79 -5.12 -2.38
N GLY A 108 4.48 -4.45 -1.46
CA GLY A 108 3.85 -3.49 -0.57
C GLY A 108 2.95 -4.19 0.44
N SER A 109 2.19 -3.39 1.18
CA SER A 109 1.15 -3.97 2.04
C SER A 109 0.07 -4.63 1.17
N PRO A 110 -0.58 -5.69 1.65
CA PRO A 110 -1.61 -6.41 0.91
C PRO A 110 -2.81 -5.56 0.44
N GLN A 111 -3.06 -4.43 1.09
CA GLN A 111 -4.23 -3.58 0.89
C GLN A 111 -4.05 -2.61 -0.26
N ILE A 112 -2.87 -1.99 -0.36
CA ILE A 112 -2.56 -1.02 -1.42
C ILE A 112 -1.73 -1.64 -2.54
N GLY A 113 -1.00 -2.73 -2.31
CA GLY A 113 -0.14 -3.36 -3.33
C GLY A 113 1.04 -2.48 -3.77
N MET A 114 1.34 -1.42 -3.02
CA MET A 114 2.32 -0.41 -3.37
C MET A 114 3.72 -0.86 -2.96
N GLY A 115 4.39 -1.56 -3.88
CA GLY A 115 5.77 -2.02 -3.72
C GLY A 115 6.60 -1.84 -4.98
N ILE A 116 7.73 -2.54 -5.07
CA ILE A 116 8.61 -2.53 -6.27
C ILE A 116 7.82 -2.84 -7.55
N ILE A 117 6.93 -3.83 -7.49
CA ILE A 117 6.12 -4.27 -8.64
C ILE A 117 5.17 -3.17 -9.13
N TRP A 118 4.64 -2.35 -8.22
CA TRP A 118 3.75 -1.23 -8.56
C TRP A 118 4.39 -0.27 -9.57
N TYR A 119 5.66 0.09 -9.34
CA TYR A 119 6.38 1.02 -10.21
C TYR A 119 6.86 0.38 -11.52
N ILE A 120 7.07 -0.94 -11.53
CA ILE A 120 7.29 -1.70 -12.77
C ILE A 120 6.03 -1.64 -13.65
N ILE A 121 4.88 -1.96 -13.06
CA ILE A 121 3.54 -1.88 -13.69
C ILE A 121 3.35 -0.48 -14.26
N LEU A 122 3.51 0.56 -13.43
CA LEU A 122 3.32 1.95 -13.83
C LEU A 122 4.23 2.33 -15.01
N SER A 123 5.51 1.96 -14.97
CA SER A 123 6.45 2.19 -16.08
C SER A 123 6.00 1.54 -17.38
N VAL A 124 5.67 0.25 -17.35
CA VAL A 124 5.22 -0.51 -18.53
C VAL A 124 3.95 0.10 -19.11
N MET A 125 3.00 0.45 -18.25
CA MET A 125 1.75 1.09 -18.65
C MET A 125 1.98 2.47 -19.27
N ILE A 126 2.84 3.30 -18.68
CA ILE A 126 3.20 4.61 -19.25
C ILE A 126 3.78 4.45 -20.67
N ILE A 127 4.68 3.48 -20.89
CA ILE A 127 5.29 3.22 -22.21
C ILE A 127 4.22 2.73 -23.20
N GLY A 128 3.40 1.76 -22.80
CA GLY A 128 2.32 1.21 -23.63
C GLY A 128 1.27 2.25 -24.02
N TYR A 129 0.82 3.05 -23.05
CA TYR A 129 -0.15 4.11 -23.29
C TYR A 129 0.42 5.25 -24.11
N LYS A 130 1.72 5.55 -24.00
CA LYS A 130 2.36 6.53 -24.89
C LYS A 130 2.27 6.11 -26.35
N LEU A 131 2.49 4.82 -26.63
CA LEU A 131 2.29 4.27 -27.99
C LEU A 131 0.83 4.34 -28.43
N ALA A 132 -0.12 4.03 -27.55
CA ALA A 132 -1.55 4.13 -27.85
C ALA A 132 -1.98 5.57 -28.19
N LEU A 133 -1.49 6.55 -27.42
CA LEU A 133 -1.75 7.98 -27.62
C LEU A 133 -1.18 8.51 -28.94
N ASN A 134 -0.05 7.95 -29.40
CA ASN A 134 0.58 8.31 -30.68
C ASN A 134 0.09 7.47 -31.87
N SER A 135 -0.88 6.58 -31.65
CA SER A 135 -1.36 5.66 -32.69
C SER A 135 -2.52 6.26 -33.49
N LYS A 136 -2.76 5.71 -34.68
CA LYS A 136 -3.97 5.99 -35.48
C LYS A 136 -5.28 5.59 -34.78
N TYR A 137 -5.20 4.82 -33.70
CA TYR A 137 -6.36 4.34 -32.91
C TYR A 137 -6.63 5.20 -31.68
N LEU A 138 -6.01 6.39 -31.56
CA LEU A 138 -6.21 7.33 -30.45
C LEU A 138 -7.69 7.53 -30.13
N GLY A 139 -8.55 7.73 -31.13
CA GLY A 139 -9.98 7.95 -30.90
C GLY A 139 -10.67 6.78 -30.22
N VAL A 140 -10.37 5.54 -30.63
CA VAL A 140 -10.92 4.32 -30.02
C VAL A 140 -10.42 4.16 -28.59
N PHE A 141 -9.13 4.40 -28.37
CA PHE A 141 -8.50 4.35 -27.05
C PHE A 141 -9.14 5.37 -26.09
N ILE A 142 -9.24 6.64 -26.50
CA ILE A 142 -9.84 7.70 -25.66
C ILE A 142 -11.32 7.46 -25.42
N THR A 143 -12.08 6.98 -26.42
CA THR A 143 -13.48 6.58 -26.21
C THR A 143 -13.59 5.47 -25.16
N ASN A 144 -12.70 4.48 -25.16
CA ASN A 144 -12.70 3.44 -24.13
C ASN A 144 -12.40 3.99 -22.74
N VAL A 145 -11.43 4.92 -22.62
CA VAL A 145 -11.13 5.64 -21.36
C VAL A 145 -12.36 6.39 -20.85
N ILE A 146 -13.08 7.09 -21.73
CA ILE A 146 -14.31 7.82 -21.40
C ILE A 146 -15.39 6.85 -20.91
N VAL A 147 -15.67 5.78 -21.66
CA VAL A 147 -16.70 4.79 -21.32
C VAL A 147 -16.39 4.14 -19.98
N ALA A 148 -15.15 3.67 -19.79
CA ALA A 148 -14.70 3.07 -18.55
C ALA A 148 -14.86 4.02 -17.35
N SER A 149 -14.43 5.27 -17.50
CA SER A 149 -14.53 6.28 -16.44
C SER A 149 -15.98 6.62 -16.09
N PHE A 150 -16.84 6.74 -17.12
CA PHE A 150 -18.26 6.97 -16.92
C PHE A 150 -18.92 5.79 -16.20
N THR A 151 -18.61 4.55 -16.59
CA THR A 151 -19.08 3.35 -15.88
C THR A 151 -18.65 3.35 -14.42
N ILE A 152 -17.37 3.64 -14.12
CA ILE A 152 -16.88 3.76 -12.74
C ILE A 152 -17.66 4.83 -11.98
N CYS A 153 -17.84 6.02 -12.58
CA CYS A 153 -18.58 7.12 -11.97
C CYS A 153 -20.01 6.71 -11.62
N CYS A 154 -20.73 6.10 -12.56
CA CYS A 154 -22.10 5.64 -12.35
C CYS A 154 -22.17 4.55 -11.27
N LEU A 155 -21.30 3.55 -11.31
CA LEU A 155 -21.29 2.47 -10.31
C LEU A 155 -20.96 3.00 -8.91
N SER A 156 -20.01 3.94 -8.81
CA SER A 156 -19.62 4.57 -7.53
C SER A 156 -20.77 5.41 -6.97
N PHE A 157 -21.41 6.22 -7.81
CA PHE A 157 -22.57 7.04 -7.44
C PHE A 157 -23.77 6.19 -7.00
N ILE A 158 -24.04 5.08 -7.71
CA ILE A 158 -25.08 4.11 -7.32
C ILE A 158 -24.75 3.47 -5.98
N GLY A 159 -23.47 3.18 -5.72
CA GLY A 159 -22.99 2.71 -4.42
C GLY A 159 -23.28 3.71 -3.30
N ASP A 160 -22.89 4.97 -3.51
CA ASP A 160 -22.97 6.05 -2.52
C ASP A 160 -24.40 6.37 -2.10
N ILE A 161 -25.29 6.60 -3.07
CA ILE A 161 -26.72 6.87 -2.81
C ILE A 161 -27.37 5.72 -2.03
N ARG A 162 -26.89 4.48 -2.22
CA ARG A 162 -27.50 3.28 -1.65
C ARG A 162 -26.99 2.91 -0.28
N HIS A 163 -25.90 3.49 0.23
CA HIS A 163 -25.47 3.28 1.61
C HIS A 163 -26.53 3.70 2.65
N GLY A 164 -27.56 4.46 2.26
CA GLY A 164 -28.74 4.75 3.09
C GLY A 164 -30.02 3.94 2.80
N LEU A 165 -30.10 3.17 1.69
CA LEU A 165 -31.38 2.59 1.23
C LEU A 165 -31.34 1.11 0.82
N ILE A 166 -30.19 0.58 0.35
CA ILE A 166 -30.05 -0.85 0.01
C ILE A 166 -28.70 -1.32 0.58
N PRO A 167 -28.70 -2.17 1.61
CA PRO A 167 -27.46 -2.66 2.20
C PRO A 167 -26.60 -3.34 1.14
N GLN A 168 -25.41 -2.77 0.91
CA GLN A 168 -24.28 -3.39 0.21
C GLN A 168 -24.57 -3.85 -1.23
N PHE A 169 -24.65 -2.91 -2.19
CA PHE A 169 -24.47 -3.29 -3.59
C PHE A 169 -23.05 -3.84 -3.77
N LYS A 170 -22.92 -5.16 -3.71
CA LYS A 170 -21.67 -5.92 -3.88
C LYS A 170 -21.08 -5.80 -5.29
N GLY A 171 -21.46 -4.81 -6.09
CA GLY A 171 -21.03 -4.57 -7.46
C GLY A 171 -20.24 -3.27 -7.66
N THR A 172 -19.99 -2.48 -6.61
CA THR A 172 -19.16 -1.29 -6.73
C THR A 172 -17.70 -1.68 -7.03
N PRO A 173 -17.06 -1.10 -8.07
CA PRO A 173 -15.69 -1.43 -8.42
C PRO A 173 -14.68 -0.92 -7.38
N TYR A 174 -15.08 0.09 -6.60
CA TYR A 174 -14.32 0.66 -5.50
C TYR A 174 -15.20 0.75 -4.26
N PHE A 175 -14.68 0.33 -3.12
CA PHE A 175 -15.40 0.40 -1.84
C PHE A 175 -15.41 1.81 -1.25
N ILE A 176 -14.36 2.58 -1.52
CA ILE A 176 -14.14 3.92 -1.00
C ILE A 176 -14.24 4.88 -2.18
N ASN A 177 -15.38 5.55 -2.31
CA ASN A 177 -15.71 6.45 -3.43
C ASN A 177 -14.67 7.59 -3.54
N GLU A 178 -14.06 7.98 -2.44
CA GLU A 178 -13.07 9.05 -2.37
C GLU A 178 -11.84 8.81 -3.25
N HIS A 179 -11.54 7.55 -3.61
CA HIS A 179 -10.41 7.21 -4.46
C HIS A 179 -10.63 7.50 -5.94
N ILE A 180 -11.89 7.53 -6.42
CA ILE A 180 -12.14 7.80 -7.85
C ILE A 180 -11.70 9.21 -8.24
N VAL A 181 -11.40 10.07 -7.27
CA VAL A 181 -10.85 11.39 -7.51
C VAL A 181 -9.54 11.36 -8.32
N PHE A 182 -8.70 10.34 -8.14
CA PHE A 182 -7.46 10.20 -8.91
C PHE A 182 -7.75 10.00 -10.40
N ILE A 183 -8.85 9.31 -10.72
CA ILE A 183 -9.37 9.19 -12.09
C ILE A 183 -9.78 10.57 -12.59
N GLY A 184 -10.60 11.29 -11.82
CA GLY A 184 -11.10 12.61 -12.22
C GLY A 184 -9.99 13.61 -12.55
N ILE A 185 -8.99 13.73 -11.67
CA ILE A 185 -7.84 14.63 -11.88
C ILE A 185 -7.00 14.16 -13.08
N SER A 186 -6.76 12.86 -13.22
CA SER A 186 -6.00 12.30 -14.35
C SER A 186 -6.70 12.54 -15.69
N LEU A 187 -8.02 12.38 -15.78
CA LEU A 187 -8.80 12.68 -16.98
C LEU A 187 -8.70 14.14 -17.39
N MET A 188 -8.72 15.07 -16.42
CA MET A 188 -8.51 16.48 -16.72
C MET A 188 -7.12 16.72 -17.32
N GLY A 189 -6.09 16.10 -16.76
CA GLY A 189 -4.72 16.18 -17.28
C GLY A 189 -4.58 15.61 -18.69
N ILE A 190 -5.20 14.45 -18.94
CA ILE A 190 -5.29 13.86 -20.29
C ILE A 190 -6.00 14.83 -21.23
N GLY A 191 -7.16 15.36 -20.84
CA GLY A 191 -7.92 16.33 -21.64
C GLY A 191 -7.11 17.57 -22.01
N PHE A 192 -6.30 18.11 -21.08
CA PHE A 192 -5.41 19.24 -21.37
C PHE A 192 -4.25 18.91 -22.31
N SER A 193 -3.79 17.66 -22.32
CA SER A 193 -2.72 17.19 -23.21
C SER A 193 -3.17 17.01 -24.66
N LEU A 194 -4.42 16.64 -24.90
CA LEU A 194 -4.96 16.35 -26.24
C LEU A 194 -5.20 17.62 -27.08
N ASP A 195 -4.99 17.50 -28.39
CA ASP A 195 -5.28 18.56 -29.36
C ASP A 195 -6.75 18.56 -29.84
N SER A 196 -7.42 17.41 -29.78
CA SER A 196 -8.85 17.31 -30.14
C SER A 196 -9.73 18.07 -29.16
N LYS A 197 -10.39 19.14 -29.65
CA LYS A 197 -11.29 19.98 -28.85
C LYS A 197 -12.47 19.20 -28.27
N VAL A 198 -12.99 18.20 -29.00
CA VAL A 198 -14.14 17.39 -28.57
C VAL A 198 -13.75 16.51 -27.39
N TYR A 199 -12.71 15.67 -27.56
CA TYR A 199 -12.25 14.79 -26.49
C TYR A 199 -11.79 15.56 -25.26
N LYS A 200 -11.09 16.69 -25.46
CA LYS A 200 -10.69 17.58 -24.37
C LYS A 200 -11.90 18.04 -23.53
N LYS A 201 -12.96 18.55 -24.15
CA LYS A 201 -14.16 19.01 -23.43
C LYS A 201 -14.83 17.87 -22.67
N ILE A 202 -14.98 16.70 -23.30
CA ILE A 202 -15.61 15.53 -22.68
C ILE A 202 -14.80 15.07 -21.47
N LEU A 203 -13.48 14.92 -21.61
CA LEU A 203 -12.60 14.46 -20.52
C LEU A 203 -12.56 15.45 -19.36
N LEU A 204 -12.53 16.76 -19.63
CA LEU A 204 -12.59 17.78 -18.58
C LEU A 204 -13.92 17.76 -17.84
N PHE A 205 -15.03 17.68 -18.57
CA PHE A 205 -16.37 17.60 -17.98
C PHE A 205 -16.53 16.32 -17.13
N LEU A 206 -16.15 15.17 -17.67
CA LEU A 206 -16.20 13.90 -16.96
C LEU A 206 -15.28 13.88 -15.73
N GLY A 207 -14.09 14.49 -15.85
CA GLY A 207 -13.16 14.64 -14.73
C GLY A 207 -13.78 15.43 -13.57
N ILE A 208 -14.44 16.55 -13.87
CA ILE A 208 -15.17 17.36 -12.87
C ILE A 208 -16.32 16.56 -12.25
N LEU A 209 -17.12 15.86 -13.06
CA LEU A 209 -18.21 15.03 -12.56
C LEU A 209 -17.72 13.95 -11.59
N ILE A 210 -16.62 13.27 -11.92
CA ILE A 210 -16.01 12.24 -11.07
C ILE A 210 -15.48 12.84 -9.76
N ILE A 211 -14.85 14.02 -9.80
CA ILE A 211 -14.41 14.71 -8.58
C ILE A 211 -15.61 15.03 -7.69
N ILE A 212 -16.70 15.55 -8.25
CA ILE A 212 -17.93 15.83 -7.49
C ILE A 212 -18.51 14.54 -6.89
N ALA A 213 -18.60 13.48 -7.70
CA ALA A 213 -19.12 12.18 -7.26
C ALA A 213 -18.25 11.50 -6.21
N SER A 214 -16.95 11.81 -6.14
CA SER A 214 -16.03 11.23 -5.16
C SER A 214 -16.24 11.72 -3.73
N THR A 215 -16.96 12.83 -3.55
CA THR A 215 -17.17 13.55 -2.27
C THR A 215 -15.87 13.87 -1.48
N ASN A 216 -14.70 13.73 -2.11
CA ASN A 216 -13.40 13.86 -1.48
C ASN A 216 -13.04 15.33 -1.20
N ARG A 217 -13.13 15.74 0.07
CA ARG A 217 -12.83 17.10 0.53
C ARG A 217 -11.40 17.55 0.25
N THR A 218 -10.43 16.65 0.44
CA THR A 218 -9.01 16.95 0.15
C THR A 218 -8.84 17.31 -1.33
N ALA A 219 -9.50 16.58 -2.21
CA ALA A 219 -9.44 16.87 -3.63
C ALA A 219 -10.10 18.19 -4.02
N PHE A 220 -11.24 18.57 -3.42
CA PHE A 220 -11.85 19.88 -3.68
C PHE A 220 -10.89 21.03 -3.35
N ILE A 221 -10.18 20.94 -2.21
CA ILE A 221 -9.15 21.92 -1.84
C ILE A 221 -7.99 21.89 -2.83
N GLY A 222 -7.53 20.68 -3.22
CA GLY A 222 -6.48 20.51 -4.22
C GLY A 222 -6.84 21.13 -5.58
N ILE A 223 -8.10 21.01 -6.01
CA ILE A 223 -8.63 21.63 -7.23
C ILE A 223 -8.72 23.15 -7.09
N ALA A 224 -9.14 23.67 -5.93
CA ALA A 224 -9.17 25.11 -5.68
C ALA A 224 -7.76 25.71 -5.75
N ILE A 225 -6.78 25.10 -5.08
CA ILE A 225 -5.36 25.48 -5.13
C ILE A 225 -4.83 25.37 -6.55
N GLY A 226 -5.09 24.25 -7.23
CA GLY A 226 -4.70 24.05 -8.62
C GLY A 226 -5.26 25.13 -9.55
N THR A 227 -6.53 25.51 -9.37
CA THR A 227 -7.21 26.55 -10.18
C THR A 227 -6.60 27.93 -9.92
N PHE A 228 -6.30 28.24 -8.67
CA PHE A 228 -5.60 29.46 -8.31
C PHE A 228 -4.22 29.53 -8.96
N LEU A 229 -3.42 28.47 -8.87
CA LEU A 229 -2.11 28.38 -9.50
C LEU A 229 -2.19 28.40 -11.03
N TYR A 230 -3.24 27.81 -11.62
CA TYR A 230 -3.52 27.91 -13.05
C TYR A 230 -3.67 29.37 -13.48
N GLY A 231 -4.45 30.17 -12.74
CA GLY A 231 -4.65 31.59 -13.02
C GLY A 231 -3.35 32.38 -12.99
N ILE A 232 -2.53 32.17 -11.96
CA ILE A 232 -1.20 32.78 -11.82
C ILE A 232 -0.29 32.35 -12.99
N ALA A 233 -0.21 31.05 -13.25
CA ALA A 233 0.61 30.50 -14.33
C ALA A 233 0.18 31.06 -15.69
N TYR A 234 -1.13 31.13 -15.96
CA TYR A 234 -1.68 31.68 -17.18
C TYR A 234 -1.32 33.16 -17.35
N TYR A 235 -1.48 33.97 -16.30
CA TYR A 235 -1.14 35.39 -16.32
C TYR A 235 0.37 35.62 -16.58
N ILE A 236 1.24 34.89 -15.86
CA ILE A 236 2.69 34.99 -16.03
C ILE A 236 3.10 34.55 -17.45
N ASN A 237 2.51 33.46 -17.95
CA ASN A 237 2.87 32.87 -19.23
C ASN A 237 2.48 33.74 -20.44
N LYS A 238 1.44 34.59 -20.29
CA LYS A 238 1.04 35.57 -21.31
C LYS A 238 2.07 36.68 -21.50
N LYS A 239 2.93 36.95 -20.51
CA LYS A 239 4.02 37.93 -20.65
C LYS A 239 5.19 37.29 -21.44
N GLU A 240 5.68 37.98 -22.49
CA GLU A 240 6.63 37.41 -23.46
C GLU A 240 8.08 37.25 -22.97
N ASN A 241 8.39 37.62 -21.72
CA ASN A 241 9.77 37.72 -21.23
C ASN A 241 10.32 36.49 -20.48
N PHE A 242 11.63 36.56 -20.20
CA PHE A 242 12.49 35.77 -19.29
C PHE A 242 11.78 35.17 -18.06
N ILE A 243 10.80 35.90 -17.51
CA ILE A 243 9.93 35.48 -16.40
C ILE A 243 9.26 34.11 -16.67
N SER A 244 8.97 33.78 -17.93
CA SER A 244 8.32 32.52 -18.30
C SER A 244 9.20 31.26 -18.18
N VAL A 245 10.53 31.41 -18.12
CA VAL A 245 11.45 30.29 -17.86
C VAL A 245 11.50 30.02 -16.35
N TYR A 246 11.66 31.08 -15.54
CA TYR A 246 11.72 30.97 -14.08
C TYR A 246 10.38 30.55 -13.46
N SER A 247 9.25 30.89 -14.09
CA SER A 247 7.93 30.50 -13.59
C SER A 247 7.76 28.99 -13.48
N ARG A 248 8.35 28.20 -14.39
CA ARG A 248 8.30 26.73 -14.32
C ARG A 248 8.96 26.20 -13.05
N TYR A 249 10.14 26.73 -12.72
CA TYR A 249 10.87 26.35 -11.50
C TYR A 249 10.11 26.79 -10.24
N PHE A 250 9.50 27.97 -10.28
CA PHE A 250 8.63 28.42 -9.19
C PHE A 250 7.45 27.47 -8.96
N PHE A 251 6.70 27.11 -10.00
CA PHE A 251 5.57 26.17 -9.86
C PHE A 251 6.01 24.76 -9.48
N ALA A 252 7.14 24.29 -10.03
CA ALA A 252 7.76 23.04 -9.64
C ALA A 252 8.11 23.00 -8.14
N ALA A 253 8.75 24.05 -7.64
CA ALA A 253 9.08 24.19 -6.22
C ALA A 253 7.80 24.26 -5.37
N PHE A 254 6.78 24.98 -5.83
CA PHE A 254 5.51 25.04 -5.12
C PHE A 254 4.87 23.65 -5.01
N ILE A 255 4.79 22.90 -6.11
CA ILE A 255 4.26 21.53 -6.14
C ILE A 255 5.04 20.62 -5.18
N PHE A 256 6.37 20.69 -5.19
CA PHE A 256 7.23 19.95 -4.26
C PHE A 256 6.89 20.24 -2.79
N LEU A 257 6.64 21.51 -2.47
CA LEU A 257 6.40 21.98 -1.11
C LEU A 257 4.98 21.75 -0.61
N ILE A 258 4.02 21.33 -1.46
CA ILE A 258 2.62 21.10 -1.04
C ILE A 258 2.53 20.08 0.10
N SER A 259 3.15 18.91 -0.02
CA SER A 259 3.04 17.87 1.01
C SER A 259 3.68 18.28 2.35
N PRO A 260 4.92 18.82 2.38
CA PRO A 260 5.47 19.42 3.59
C PRO A 260 4.59 20.53 4.19
N PHE A 261 3.97 21.35 3.35
CA PHE A 261 3.10 22.43 3.82
C PHE A 261 1.80 21.90 4.43
N VAL A 262 1.18 20.87 3.85
CA VAL A 262 0.02 20.18 4.42
C VAL A 262 0.37 19.56 5.79
N TYR A 263 1.56 18.98 5.93
CA TYR A 263 2.07 18.51 7.22
C TYR A 263 2.17 19.65 8.25
N LEU A 264 2.74 20.80 7.86
CA LEU A 264 2.84 21.96 8.74
C LEU A 264 1.46 22.51 9.14
N ILE A 265 0.53 22.61 8.20
CA ILE A 265 -0.85 23.01 8.50
C ILE A 265 -1.46 22.05 9.53
N ALA A 266 -1.35 20.74 9.30
CA ALA A 266 -1.90 19.72 10.20
C ALA A 266 -1.31 19.78 11.61
N LYS A 267 -0.04 20.21 11.76
CA LYS A 267 0.62 20.44 13.05
C LYS A 267 -0.01 21.57 13.87
N TYR A 268 -0.41 22.68 13.23
CA TYR A 268 -0.86 23.90 13.91
C TYR A 268 -2.39 24.02 14.02
N ILE A 269 -3.12 23.16 13.33
CA ILE A 269 -4.58 23.08 13.43
C ILE A 269 -4.99 22.52 14.81
N SER A 270 -5.94 23.20 15.47
CA SER A 270 -6.56 22.78 16.73
C SER A 270 -7.32 21.46 16.58
N SER A 271 -7.49 20.74 17.69
CA SER A 271 -8.23 19.47 17.78
C SER A 271 -9.75 19.62 17.64
N ASP A 272 -10.24 20.73 17.07
CA ASP A 272 -11.68 20.95 16.88
C ASP A 272 -12.26 19.88 15.94
N PHE A 273 -13.50 19.46 16.22
CA PHE A 273 -14.16 18.30 15.61
C PHE A 273 -14.09 18.28 14.07
N PHE A 274 -14.13 19.44 13.41
CA PHE A 274 -14.13 19.53 11.95
C PHE A 274 -12.76 19.22 11.29
N LEU A 275 -11.66 19.33 12.05
CA LEU A 275 -10.29 19.15 11.54
C LEU A 275 -9.56 17.99 12.22
N PHE A 276 -10.29 17.20 13.01
CA PHE A 276 -9.76 16.07 13.75
C PHE A 276 -8.99 15.07 12.87
N SER A 277 -9.47 14.80 11.65
CA SER A 277 -8.80 13.88 10.71
C SER A 277 -7.42 14.38 10.26
N LEU A 278 -7.23 15.70 10.10
CA LEU A 278 -5.91 16.28 9.81
C LEU A 278 -5.00 16.20 11.04
N HIS A 279 -5.56 16.44 12.23
CA HIS A 279 -4.81 16.34 13.48
C HIS A 279 -4.30 14.91 13.72
N ALA A 280 -5.14 13.89 13.51
CA ALA A 280 -4.72 12.52 13.67
C ALA A 280 -3.67 12.11 12.62
N ARG A 281 -3.84 12.51 11.35
CA ARG A 281 -2.82 12.37 10.30
C ARG A 281 -1.48 12.98 10.67
N TYR A 282 -1.47 14.16 11.30
CA TYR A 282 -0.24 14.76 11.80
C TYR A 282 0.49 13.84 12.78
N HIS A 283 -0.20 13.21 13.73
CA HIS A 283 0.45 12.28 14.68
C HIS A 283 0.96 11.01 13.99
N PHE A 284 0.23 10.48 13.01
CA PHE A 284 0.70 9.36 12.21
C PHE A 284 1.94 9.70 11.39
N TRP A 285 1.96 10.88 10.78
CA TRP A 285 3.12 11.40 10.05
C TRP A 285 4.30 11.65 10.97
N ARG A 286 4.05 12.24 12.14
CA ARG A 286 5.07 12.51 13.14
C ARG A 286 5.76 11.21 13.58
N VAL A 287 5.01 10.16 13.85
CA VAL A 287 5.59 8.85 14.20
C VAL A 287 6.51 8.31 13.10
N CYS A 288 6.12 8.47 11.83
CA CYS A 288 6.97 8.09 10.71
C CYS A 288 8.27 8.91 10.65
N ILE A 289 8.17 10.23 10.86
CA ILE A 289 9.32 11.13 10.87
C ILE A 289 10.24 10.84 12.06
N ASP A 290 9.68 10.63 13.26
CA ASP A 290 10.44 10.31 14.46
C ASP A 290 11.17 8.96 14.29
N ALA A 291 10.55 7.97 13.65
CA ALA A 291 11.22 6.71 13.29
C ALA A 291 12.42 6.91 12.36
N LEU A 292 12.30 7.78 11.35
CA LEU A 292 13.41 8.12 10.44
C LEU A 292 14.52 8.92 11.14
N ILE A 293 14.18 9.79 12.09
CA ILE A 293 15.15 10.57 12.87
C ILE A 293 15.93 9.65 13.82
N ASN A 294 15.26 8.68 14.44
CA ASN A 294 15.87 7.75 15.39
C ASN A 294 16.81 6.72 14.72
N ASP A 295 16.63 6.45 13.43
CA ASP A 295 17.54 5.62 12.63
C ASP A 295 17.92 6.36 11.33
N PRO A 296 18.90 7.30 11.37
CA PRO A 296 19.23 8.16 10.24
C PRO A 296 19.65 7.41 8.97
N PHE A 297 20.14 6.17 9.09
CA PHE A 297 20.43 5.33 7.93
C PHE A 297 19.17 5.06 7.10
N ARG A 298 17.99 5.03 7.74
CA ARG A 298 16.67 4.90 7.09
C ARG A 298 16.28 6.12 6.29
N LEU A 299 16.88 7.29 6.50
CA LEU A 299 16.72 8.41 5.57
C LEU A 299 17.29 8.09 4.19
N LEU A 300 18.27 7.18 4.09
CA LEU A 300 18.80 6.76 2.80
C LEU A 300 17.96 5.64 2.19
N VAL A 301 17.77 4.54 2.92
CA VAL A 301 17.19 3.30 2.37
C VAL A 301 15.73 3.05 2.75
N GLY A 302 15.18 3.77 3.73
CA GLY A 302 13.86 3.51 4.28
C GLY A 302 13.77 2.20 5.08
N PHE A 303 12.54 1.87 5.46
CA PHE A 303 12.12 0.66 6.15
C PHE A 303 11.56 -0.41 5.21
N GLY A 304 11.42 -0.09 3.91
CA GLY A 304 10.83 -0.96 2.89
C GLY A 304 9.32 -0.73 2.70
N TRP A 305 8.78 -1.05 1.53
CA TRP A 305 7.34 -0.93 1.30
C TRP A 305 6.52 -1.85 2.21
N GLY A 306 5.37 -1.35 2.68
CA GLY A 306 4.46 -2.07 3.56
C GLY A 306 4.82 -2.05 5.05
N SER A 307 5.93 -1.40 5.45
CA SER A 307 6.38 -1.34 6.84
C SER A 307 5.66 -0.28 7.70
N TYR A 308 4.76 0.53 7.12
CA TYR A 308 4.10 1.63 7.83
C TYR A 308 3.38 1.17 9.11
N THR A 309 2.60 0.09 9.02
CA THR A 309 1.89 -0.47 10.18
C THR A 309 2.88 -0.92 11.26
N ASP A 310 4.00 -1.54 10.88
CA ASP A 310 5.05 -1.93 11.82
C ASP A 310 5.69 -0.70 12.49
N ILE A 311 5.89 0.40 11.76
CA ILE A 311 6.43 1.65 12.32
C ILE A 311 5.45 2.22 13.36
N ILE A 312 4.16 2.29 13.05
CA ILE A 312 3.13 2.73 14.01
C ILE A 312 3.12 1.85 15.24
N LEU A 313 3.08 0.53 15.06
CA LEU A 313 3.07 -0.42 16.16
C LEU A 313 4.32 -0.26 17.02
N SER A 314 5.48 0.04 16.42
CA SER A 314 6.72 0.24 17.17
C SER A 314 6.72 1.51 18.03
N SER A 315 5.98 2.54 17.60
CA SER A 315 6.01 3.88 18.21
C SER A 315 4.74 4.24 18.98
N ILE A 316 3.86 3.26 19.18
CA ILE A 316 2.54 3.45 19.78
C ILE A 316 2.58 4.10 21.18
N HIS A 317 3.62 3.80 21.95
CA HIS A 317 3.84 4.35 23.30
C HIS A 317 4.13 5.85 23.29
N ASN A 318 4.57 6.40 22.16
CA ASN A 318 4.83 7.83 21.97
C ASN A 318 3.60 8.59 21.43
N MET A 319 2.53 7.88 21.04
CA MET A 319 1.31 8.51 20.56
C MET A 319 0.43 8.94 21.73
N PRO A 320 -0.17 10.14 21.72
CA PRO A 320 -1.09 10.54 22.78
C PRO A 320 -2.37 9.70 22.71
N ILE A 321 -2.75 9.09 23.84
CA ILE A 321 -3.90 8.15 23.96
C ILE A 321 -5.20 8.71 23.36
N GLN A 322 -5.42 10.03 23.46
CA GLN A 322 -6.63 10.68 22.95
C GLN A 322 -6.81 10.52 21.43
N ILE A 323 -5.75 10.62 20.63
CA ILE A 323 -5.82 10.45 19.16
C ILE A 323 -6.17 9.02 18.79
N ILE A 324 -5.64 8.07 19.55
CA ILE A 324 -5.90 6.66 19.36
C ILE A 324 -7.37 6.33 19.71
N ARG A 325 -7.96 7.08 20.63
CA ARG A 325 -9.35 6.89 21.05
C ARG A 325 -10.36 7.45 20.02
N SER A 326 -10.16 8.64 19.46
CA SER A 326 -11.21 9.31 18.68
C SER A 326 -11.27 8.97 17.18
N ASP A 327 -10.15 8.68 16.51
CA ASP A 327 -10.16 8.32 15.07
C ASP A 327 -10.79 6.95 14.80
N PHE A 328 -10.59 6.07 15.76
CA PHE A 328 -10.96 4.67 15.68
C PHE A 328 -12.37 4.38 16.20
N LEU A 329 -12.83 5.09 17.25
CA LEU A 329 -14.21 4.97 17.76
C LEU A 329 -15.25 5.58 16.81
N HIS A 330 -14.87 6.54 15.95
CA HIS A 330 -15.79 7.12 14.98
C HIS A 330 -16.06 6.23 13.76
N HIS A 331 -15.16 5.31 13.42
CA HIS A 331 -15.36 4.36 12.31
C HIS A 331 -15.95 3.01 12.74
N SER A 332 -15.91 2.68 14.03
CA SER A 332 -16.46 1.43 14.58
C SER A 332 -17.88 1.58 15.15
N SER A 333 -18.67 2.54 14.65
CA SER A 333 -20.02 2.82 15.18
C SER A 333 -20.99 1.62 15.14
N GLU A 334 -20.62 0.51 14.51
CA GLU A 334 -21.41 -0.72 14.44
C GLU A 334 -20.86 -1.90 15.27
N ILE A 335 -19.64 -1.82 15.85
CA ILE A 335 -19.06 -2.93 16.65
C ILE A 335 -18.73 -2.43 18.06
N PHE A 336 -19.74 -2.52 18.92
CA PHE A 336 -19.72 -2.82 20.36
C PHE A 336 -18.40 -2.64 21.12
N LEU A 337 -18.26 -1.52 21.82
CA LEU A 337 -17.99 -1.51 23.28
C LEU A 337 -18.54 -0.19 23.86
N PRO A 338 -19.34 -0.21 24.94
CA PRO A 338 -19.84 1.01 25.57
C PRO A 338 -18.67 1.89 26.04
N TYR A 339 -18.74 3.17 25.66
CA TYR A 339 -17.75 4.24 25.87
C TYR A 339 -17.23 4.42 27.32
N GLN A 340 -17.86 3.78 28.30
CA GLN A 340 -17.67 4.02 29.74
C GLN A 340 -16.67 3.10 30.44
N SER A 341 -16.18 2.04 29.78
CA SER A 341 -15.16 1.15 30.35
C SER A 341 -13.89 1.14 29.53
N PHE A 342 -13.43 2.31 29.06
CA PHE A 342 -12.06 2.42 28.58
C PHE A 342 -11.13 2.41 29.80
N PRO A 343 -10.26 1.41 29.92
CA PRO A 343 -9.43 1.25 31.10
C PRO A 343 -8.46 2.43 31.26
N GLN A 344 -8.20 2.84 32.50
CA GLN A 344 -7.29 3.96 32.80
C GLN A 344 -5.81 3.57 32.76
N ASN A 345 -5.51 2.26 32.74
CA ASN A 345 -4.15 1.74 32.81
C ASN A 345 -3.57 1.44 31.42
N TRP A 346 -2.30 1.82 31.20
CA TRP A 346 -1.57 1.64 29.94
C TRP A 346 -1.50 0.20 29.44
N SER A 347 -1.53 -0.80 30.34
CA SER A 347 -1.55 -2.23 29.98
C SER A 347 -2.84 -2.63 29.25
N GLU A 348 -3.98 -2.15 29.71
CA GLU A 348 -5.29 -2.46 29.13
C GLU A 348 -5.60 -1.56 27.92
N ILE A 349 -5.13 -0.31 27.93
CA ILE A 349 -5.13 0.59 26.77
C ILE A 349 -4.25 -0.01 25.65
N GLY A 350 -3.07 -0.55 25.98
CA GLY A 350 -2.18 -1.21 25.03
C GLY A 350 -2.86 -2.39 24.33
N LEU A 351 -3.61 -3.22 25.05
CA LEU A 351 -4.40 -4.32 24.49
C LEU A 351 -5.55 -3.83 23.60
N GLY A 352 -6.30 -2.81 24.03
CA GLY A 352 -7.38 -2.22 23.25
C GLY A 352 -6.88 -1.60 21.94
N ILE A 353 -5.77 -0.89 21.98
CA ILE A 353 -5.17 -0.28 20.78
C ILE A 353 -4.51 -1.34 19.90
N ASN A 354 -3.83 -2.33 20.49
CA ASN A 354 -3.29 -3.46 19.74
C ASN A 354 -4.43 -4.15 18.99
N ASN A 355 -5.54 -4.51 19.64
CA ASN A 355 -6.68 -5.13 18.95
C ASN A 355 -7.25 -4.27 17.82
N LEU A 356 -7.15 -2.95 17.94
CA LEU A 356 -7.71 -2.01 16.98
C LEU A 356 -6.77 -1.72 15.80
N LEU A 357 -5.46 -1.59 16.04
CA LEU A 357 -4.43 -1.51 15.00
C LEU A 357 -4.14 -2.85 14.33
N ILE A 358 -4.21 -3.95 15.08
CA ILE A 358 -4.16 -5.33 14.57
C ILE A 358 -5.44 -5.64 13.79
N GLY A 359 -6.59 -5.11 14.24
CA GLY A 359 -7.86 -5.15 13.50
C GLY A 359 -7.77 -4.45 12.15
N ASN A 360 -7.05 -3.33 12.09
CA ASN A 360 -6.82 -2.54 10.88
C ASN A 360 -5.37 -2.65 10.36
N VAL A 361 -4.96 -3.88 10.02
CA VAL A 361 -3.69 -4.17 9.31
C VAL A 361 -3.47 -3.37 8.02
N GLY A 362 -4.52 -2.71 7.51
CA GLY A 362 -4.52 -1.85 6.32
C GLY A 362 -4.41 -0.36 6.59
N PHE A 363 -3.92 0.05 7.77
CA PHE A 363 -3.71 1.46 8.03
C PHE A 363 -2.55 2.00 7.19
N HIS A 364 -2.71 3.21 6.66
CA HIS A 364 -1.73 3.91 5.82
C HIS A 364 -1.56 5.36 6.27
N SER A 365 -0.47 6.01 5.88
CA SER A 365 -0.19 7.41 6.23
C SER A 365 -1.18 8.38 5.63
N HIS A 366 -1.93 7.99 4.59
CA HIS A 366 -2.73 8.93 3.80
C HIS A 366 -1.89 10.08 3.24
N ASN A 367 -0.59 9.85 3.05
CA ASN A 367 0.32 10.77 2.40
C ASN A 367 1.35 9.98 1.59
N GLN A 368 1.16 9.98 0.28
CA GLN A 368 1.95 9.20 -0.66
C GLN A 368 3.45 9.54 -0.60
N LEU A 369 3.79 10.81 -0.32
CA LEU A 369 5.19 11.22 -0.19
C LEU A 369 5.80 10.65 1.09
N ILE A 370 5.04 10.63 2.19
CA ILE A 370 5.49 10.02 3.45
C ILE A 370 5.62 8.51 3.30
N GLU A 371 4.66 7.82 2.67
CA GLU A 371 4.79 6.39 2.32
C GLU A 371 6.08 6.12 1.52
N THR A 372 6.36 6.95 0.53
CA THR A 372 7.56 6.78 -0.29
C THR A 372 8.83 7.05 0.51
N LEU A 373 8.83 8.09 1.36
CA LEU A 373 9.96 8.45 2.21
C LEU A 373 10.27 7.36 3.23
N ILE A 374 9.27 6.83 3.93
CA ILE A 374 9.51 5.73 4.88
C ILE A 374 9.87 4.44 4.16
N SER A 375 9.36 4.20 2.95
CA SER A 375 9.61 2.94 2.25
C SER A 375 10.98 2.88 1.59
N CYS A 376 11.43 4.01 1.02
CA CYS A 376 12.60 4.09 0.14
C CYS A 376 13.61 5.18 0.50
N GLY A 377 13.39 5.90 1.60
CA GLY A 377 14.22 7.04 1.99
C GLY A 377 14.06 8.25 1.07
N ILE A 378 14.92 9.24 1.30
CA ILE A 378 15.01 10.50 0.57
C ILE A 378 15.18 10.28 -0.94
N PRO A 379 16.01 9.34 -1.45
CA PRO A 379 16.14 9.14 -2.88
C PRO A 379 14.82 8.71 -3.54
N GLY A 380 14.07 7.81 -2.88
CA GLY A 380 12.75 7.41 -3.34
C GLY A 380 11.76 8.58 -3.35
N ALA A 381 11.73 9.38 -2.27
CA ALA A 381 10.87 10.55 -2.16
C ALA A 381 11.17 11.60 -3.26
N ILE A 382 12.45 11.87 -3.54
CA ILE A 382 12.88 12.76 -4.62
C ILE A 382 12.38 12.26 -5.98
N LEU A 383 12.57 10.96 -6.27
CA LEU A 383 12.11 10.36 -7.51
C LEU A 383 10.58 10.44 -7.63
N PHE A 384 9.84 10.13 -6.58
CA PHE A 384 8.38 10.27 -6.58
C PHE A 384 7.94 11.72 -6.81
N SER A 385 8.55 12.69 -6.13
CA SER A 385 8.29 14.11 -6.39
C SER A 385 8.61 14.51 -7.83
N ALA A 386 9.65 13.94 -8.43
CA ALA A 386 10.00 14.20 -9.83
C ALA A 386 8.88 13.78 -10.79
N LEU A 387 8.09 12.73 -10.48
CA LEU A 387 6.92 12.34 -11.30
C LEU A 387 5.89 13.46 -11.41
N LEU A 388 5.69 14.23 -10.34
CA LEU A 388 4.72 15.33 -10.29
C LEU A 388 5.29 16.64 -10.84
N ILE A 389 6.59 16.85 -10.68
CA ILE A 389 7.25 18.12 -11.01
C ILE A 389 7.68 18.19 -12.48
N LEU A 390 8.23 17.09 -13.04
CA LEU A 390 8.73 17.09 -14.41
C LEU A 390 7.69 17.44 -15.48
N PRO A 391 6.40 17.05 -15.37
CA PRO A 391 5.38 17.51 -16.30
C PRO A 391 5.31 19.04 -16.42
N VAL A 392 5.48 19.77 -15.31
CA VAL A 392 5.48 21.24 -15.32
C VAL A 392 6.79 21.79 -15.89
N LEU A 393 7.93 21.23 -15.49
CA LEU A 393 9.25 21.70 -15.94
C LEU A 393 9.44 21.51 -17.45
N LEU A 394 9.02 20.37 -17.97
CA LEU A 394 9.38 19.93 -19.32
C LEU A 394 8.26 20.10 -20.36
N CYS A 395 7.04 20.47 -19.97
CA CYS A 395 5.97 20.70 -20.94
C CYS A 395 6.22 21.90 -21.86
N GLN A 396 5.44 22.00 -22.94
CA GLN A 396 5.44 23.19 -23.79
C GLN A 396 4.95 24.41 -23.01
N LYS A 397 5.47 25.60 -23.38
CA LYS A 397 5.13 26.86 -22.69
C LYS A 397 3.62 27.05 -22.56
N SER A 398 2.86 26.82 -23.63
CA SER A 398 1.39 26.95 -23.66
C SER A 398 0.66 26.01 -22.69
N LYS A 399 1.28 24.92 -22.24
CA LYS A 399 0.68 23.89 -21.37
C LYS A 399 1.02 24.07 -19.89
N ILE A 400 1.98 24.94 -19.53
CA ILE A 400 2.41 25.18 -18.13
C ILE A 400 1.22 25.41 -17.19
N PRO A 401 0.22 26.26 -17.51
CA PRO A 401 -0.89 26.50 -16.58
C PRO A 401 -1.68 25.22 -16.30
N SER A 402 -2.03 24.46 -17.35
CA SER A 402 -2.76 23.20 -17.22
C SER A 402 -1.97 22.13 -16.48
N MET A 403 -0.66 22.03 -16.71
CA MET A 403 0.18 21.07 -15.99
C MET A 403 0.35 21.46 -14.53
N THR A 404 0.48 22.75 -14.24
CA THR A 404 0.53 23.28 -12.87
C THR A 404 -0.76 22.95 -12.13
N PHE A 405 -1.93 23.15 -12.76
CA PHE A 405 -3.22 22.77 -12.21
C PHE A 405 -3.28 21.29 -11.82
N CYS A 406 -3.02 20.39 -12.79
CA CYS A 406 -3.15 18.96 -12.57
C CYS A 406 -2.15 18.43 -11.54
N CYS A 407 -0.89 18.83 -11.65
CA CYS A 407 0.15 18.37 -10.74
C CYS A 407 -0.01 18.92 -9.32
N ALA A 408 -0.48 20.17 -9.16
CA ALA A 408 -0.80 20.71 -7.84
C ALA A 408 -2.01 20.01 -7.21
N ALA A 409 -3.08 19.78 -8.00
CA ALA A 409 -4.25 19.05 -7.53
C ALA A 409 -3.89 17.60 -7.14
N LEU A 410 -3.12 16.88 -7.97
CA LEU A 410 -2.62 15.54 -7.64
C LEU A 410 -1.72 15.56 -6.40
N SER A 411 -0.76 16.48 -6.32
CA SER A 411 0.15 16.57 -5.18
C SER A 411 -0.60 16.85 -3.88
N PHE A 412 -1.61 17.71 -3.91
CA PHE A 412 -2.44 17.98 -2.74
C PHE A 412 -3.28 16.76 -2.35
N THR A 413 -3.91 16.11 -3.32
CA THR A 413 -4.64 14.86 -3.06
C THR A 413 -3.71 13.79 -2.48
N PHE A 414 -2.52 13.62 -3.03
CA PHE A 414 -1.47 12.72 -2.51
C PHE A 414 -0.97 13.09 -1.12
N SER A 415 -1.21 14.31 -0.64
CA SER A 415 -0.83 14.74 0.71
C SER A 415 -1.90 14.39 1.76
N GLY A 416 -3.10 13.99 1.33
CA GLY A 416 -4.18 13.58 2.23
C GLY A 416 -4.85 12.25 1.86
N TRP A 417 -4.38 11.57 0.81
CA TRP A 417 -4.85 10.27 0.35
C TRP A 417 -3.69 9.53 -0.33
N TYR A 418 -3.90 8.24 -0.58
CA TYR A 418 -2.98 7.37 -1.32
C TYR A 418 -3.67 6.82 -2.56
N GLU A 419 -2.89 6.40 -3.55
CA GLU A 419 -3.42 5.77 -4.75
C GLU A 419 -3.81 4.31 -4.47
N ILE A 420 -4.93 3.86 -5.05
CA ILE A 420 -5.31 2.44 -5.03
C ILE A 420 -5.09 1.80 -6.41
N PRO A 421 -4.89 0.48 -6.48
CA PRO A 421 -4.48 -0.17 -7.71
C PRO A 421 -5.38 0.16 -8.92
N GLY A 422 -6.71 0.19 -8.75
CA GLY A 422 -7.60 0.45 -9.89
C GLY A 422 -7.54 1.87 -10.47
N THR A 423 -6.97 2.86 -9.77
CA THR A 423 -6.80 4.22 -10.34
C THR A 423 -5.49 4.40 -11.10
N LEU A 424 -4.52 3.50 -10.87
CA LEU A 424 -3.18 3.52 -11.48
C LEU A 424 -3.17 3.60 -13.02
N PRO A 425 -4.08 2.92 -13.76
CA PRO A 425 -4.11 3.04 -15.22
C PRO A 425 -4.34 4.48 -15.68
N TYR A 426 -5.20 5.23 -14.99
CA TYR A 426 -5.50 6.62 -15.36
C TYR A 426 -4.33 7.54 -15.08
N LEU A 427 -3.63 7.34 -13.97
CA LEU A 427 -2.39 8.06 -13.68
C LEU A 427 -1.33 7.73 -14.74
N ALA A 428 -1.19 6.47 -15.16
CA ALA A 428 -0.26 6.07 -16.20
C ALA A 428 -0.58 6.73 -17.55
N ILE A 429 -1.85 6.83 -17.94
CA ILE A 429 -2.26 7.53 -19.18
C ILE A 429 -1.97 9.03 -19.07
N PHE A 430 -2.29 9.64 -17.93
CA PHE A 430 -1.95 11.04 -17.67
C PHE A 430 -0.45 11.28 -17.83
N LEU A 431 0.38 10.52 -17.11
CA LEU A 431 1.84 10.63 -17.16
C LEU A 431 2.40 10.37 -18.56
N ALA A 432 1.86 9.38 -19.29
CA ALA A 432 2.21 9.14 -20.68
C ALA A 432 1.87 10.35 -21.57
N ALA A 433 0.70 10.95 -21.39
CA ALA A 433 0.25 12.05 -22.22
C ALA A 433 1.07 13.33 -22.01
N VAL A 434 1.50 13.59 -20.77
CA VAL A 434 2.18 14.84 -20.40
C VAL A 434 3.70 14.74 -20.38
N SER A 435 4.27 13.54 -20.19
CA SER A 435 5.71 13.36 -20.11
C SER A 435 6.36 13.51 -21.51
N PRO A 436 7.43 14.31 -21.63
CA PRO A 436 8.21 14.39 -22.86
C PRO A 436 8.97 13.08 -23.13
N ASN A 437 9.21 12.83 -24.41
CA ASN A 437 9.96 11.67 -24.88
C ASN A 437 11.46 11.84 -24.59
N ILE A 438 12.15 10.73 -24.41
CA ILE A 438 13.61 10.69 -24.30
C ILE A 438 14.18 10.24 -25.64
N SER A 439 15.09 11.02 -26.21
CA SER A 439 15.86 10.63 -27.39
C SER A 439 17.06 9.80 -26.97
N LEU A 440 17.06 8.51 -27.28
CA LEU A 440 18.19 7.62 -27.03
C LEU A 440 18.96 7.36 -28.33
N LYS A 441 20.30 7.42 -28.28
CA LYS A 441 21.17 7.06 -29.42
C LYS A 441 21.03 5.56 -29.73
N LYS A 442 20.92 5.21 -31.02
CA LYS A 442 20.06 4.13 -31.53
C LYS A 442 20.51 2.66 -31.41
N THR A 443 21.77 2.28 -31.12
CA THR A 443 22.19 0.88 -31.38
C THR A 443 22.31 -0.05 -30.17
N ASN A 444 23.09 0.28 -29.13
CA ASN A 444 23.33 -0.67 -28.02
C ASN A 444 22.20 -0.73 -26.99
N PHE A 445 21.43 0.35 -26.84
CA PHE A 445 20.33 0.39 -25.88
C PHE A 445 19.17 -0.55 -26.25
N LYS A 446 19.03 -0.89 -27.54
CA LYS A 446 17.94 -1.72 -28.06
C LYS A 446 17.90 -3.11 -27.43
N TYR A 447 19.03 -3.83 -27.48
CA TYR A 447 19.10 -5.19 -26.96
C TYR A 447 18.95 -5.22 -25.45
N PHE A 448 19.55 -4.24 -24.76
CA PHE A 448 19.36 -4.07 -23.33
C PHE A 448 17.90 -3.83 -22.96
N PHE A 449 17.20 -2.96 -23.70
CA PHE A 449 15.80 -2.65 -23.46
C PHE A 449 14.88 -3.84 -23.76
N GLN A 450 15.12 -4.55 -24.88
CA GLN A 450 14.41 -5.79 -25.24
C GLN A 450 14.56 -6.86 -24.15
N PHE A 451 15.80 -7.10 -23.73
CA PHE A 451 16.11 -8.03 -22.65
C PHE A 451 15.42 -7.61 -21.35
N SER A 452 15.48 -6.31 -21.01
CA SER A 452 14.81 -5.77 -19.82
C SER A 452 13.30 -5.98 -19.86
N LEU A 453 12.64 -5.72 -20.99
CA LEU A 453 11.21 -5.97 -21.15
C LEU A 453 10.87 -7.46 -21.03
N ALA A 454 11.67 -8.34 -21.62
CA ALA A 454 11.47 -9.79 -21.49
C ALA A 454 11.61 -10.24 -20.03
N CYS A 455 12.64 -9.77 -19.32
CA CYS A 455 12.79 -10.03 -17.88
C CYS A 455 11.60 -9.49 -17.07
N ILE A 456 11.14 -8.27 -17.36
CA ILE A 456 9.96 -7.67 -16.73
C ILE A 456 8.72 -8.53 -16.99
N SER A 457 8.49 -8.99 -18.22
CA SER A 457 7.38 -9.89 -18.55
C SER A 457 7.42 -11.17 -17.73
N VAL A 458 8.59 -11.80 -17.60
CA VAL A 458 8.77 -13.02 -16.80
C VAL A 458 8.50 -12.73 -15.32
N ILE A 459 9.02 -11.63 -14.78
CA ILE A 459 8.79 -11.21 -13.39
C ILE A 459 7.28 -11.00 -13.15
N LEU A 460 6.60 -10.24 -14.02
CA LEU A 460 5.16 -9.98 -13.89
C LEU A 460 4.33 -11.27 -14.01
N LEU A 461 4.71 -12.19 -14.89
CA LEU A 461 4.04 -13.48 -15.02
C LEU A 461 4.18 -14.32 -13.76
N VAL A 462 5.42 -14.54 -13.30
CA VAL A 462 5.71 -15.35 -12.11
C VAL A 462 5.04 -14.73 -10.90
N PHE A 463 5.11 -13.41 -10.77
CA PHE A 463 4.49 -12.67 -9.67
C PHE A 463 2.95 -12.76 -9.72
N GLY A 464 2.34 -12.54 -10.88
CA GLY A 464 0.89 -12.64 -11.05
C GLY A 464 0.36 -14.04 -10.74
N LEU A 465 1.04 -15.08 -11.24
CA LEU A 465 0.73 -16.46 -10.91
C LEU A 465 0.90 -16.75 -9.41
N SER A 466 1.94 -16.20 -8.78
CA SER A 466 2.13 -16.35 -7.34
C SER A 466 1.01 -15.71 -6.55
N LEU A 467 0.55 -14.50 -6.91
CA LEU A 467 -0.56 -13.83 -6.22
C LEU A 467 -1.88 -14.58 -6.38
N ILE A 468 -2.17 -15.08 -7.60
CA ILE A 468 -3.35 -15.91 -7.83
C ILE A 468 -3.28 -17.17 -6.97
N TYR A 469 -2.13 -17.85 -6.95
CA TYR A 469 -1.92 -19.03 -6.11
C TYR A 469 -2.11 -18.71 -4.62
N PHE A 470 -1.49 -17.63 -4.13
CA PHE A 470 -1.62 -17.18 -2.74
C PHE A 470 -3.07 -16.90 -2.35
N ASN A 471 -3.83 -16.20 -3.20
CA ASN A 471 -5.21 -15.89 -2.91
C ASN A 471 -6.08 -17.15 -2.94
N LEU A 472 -5.93 -18.01 -3.95
CA LEU A 472 -6.65 -19.29 -3.99
C LEU A 472 -6.38 -20.14 -2.73
N CYS A 473 -5.12 -20.21 -2.27
CA CYS A 473 -4.77 -20.86 -1.02
C CYS A 473 -5.44 -20.18 0.18
N PHE A 474 -5.36 -18.85 0.28
CA PHE A 474 -5.98 -18.10 1.37
C PHE A 474 -7.49 -18.32 1.42
N ASP A 475 -8.20 -18.17 0.30
CA ASP A 475 -9.66 -18.30 0.25
C ASP A 475 -10.09 -19.73 0.56
N THR A 476 -9.36 -20.72 0.06
CA THR A 476 -9.63 -22.13 0.40
C THR A 476 -9.48 -22.37 1.90
N VAL A 477 -8.44 -21.81 2.53
CA VAL A 477 -8.22 -21.92 3.98
C VAL A 477 -9.30 -21.14 4.74
N HIS A 478 -9.63 -19.91 4.31
CA HIS A 478 -10.59 -19.03 4.95
C HIS A 478 -12.03 -19.56 4.84
N GLU A 479 -12.43 -20.12 3.71
CA GLU A 479 -13.75 -20.74 3.53
C GLU A 479 -13.90 -21.99 4.42
N LYS A 480 -12.87 -22.84 4.47
CA LYS A 480 -12.84 -23.98 5.39
C LYS A 480 -12.85 -23.55 6.85
N PHE A 481 -12.15 -22.46 7.18
CA PHE A 481 -12.10 -21.90 8.52
C PHE A 481 -13.43 -21.27 8.96
N SER A 482 -14.10 -20.52 8.07
CA SER A 482 -15.34 -19.77 8.38
C SER A 482 -16.61 -20.61 8.35
N SER A 483 -16.58 -21.78 7.72
CA SER A 483 -17.78 -22.59 7.58
C SER A 483 -18.09 -23.36 8.90
N ASN A 484 -19.36 -23.33 9.31
CA ASN A 484 -19.83 -23.68 10.68
C ASN A 484 -20.02 -25.19 11.06
N ASN A 485 -19.14 -26.12 10.66
CA ASN A 485 -19.26 -27.57 10.96
C ASN A 485 -17.99 -28.12 11.60
N GLN A 486 -18.17 -28.99 12.60
CA GLN A 486 -17.12 -29.73 13.30
C GLN A 486 -16.26 -30.64 12.39
N GLU A 487 -16.67 -30.92 11.14
CA GLU A 487 -15.85 -31.65 10.16
C GLU A 487 -14.82 -30.77 9.42
N LYS A 488 -14.95 -29.44 9.46
CA LYS A 488 -14.30 -28.51 8.51
C LYS A 488 -12.83 -28.20 8.77
N THR A 489 -12.36 -28.44 9.98
CA THR A 489 -11.01 -28.06 10.47
C THR A 489 -10.03 -29.22 10.49
N LEU A 490 -10.51 -30.47 10.42
CA LEU A 490 -9.65 -31.65 10.45
C LEU A 490 -8.74 -31.75 9.22
N SER A 491 -9.06 -31.07 8.11
CA SER A 491 -8.32 -31.10 6.84
C SER A 491 -7.30 -29.97 6.64
N ILE A 492 -7.33 -28.88 7.41
CA ILE A 492 -6.38 -27.77 7.22
C ILE A 492 -5.08 -28.12 7.93
N THR A 493 -3.99 -28.20 7.17
CA THR A 493 -2.65 -28.52 7.64
C THR A 493 -1.86 -27.25 7.93
N VAL A 494 -0.76 -27.39 8.68
CA VAL A 494 0.25 -26.33 8.84
C VAL A 494 0.73 -25.81 7.48
N GLN A 495 0.92 -26.70 6.52
CA GLN A 495 1.45 -26.35 5.20
C GLN A 495 0.49 -25.40 4.46
N ASP A 496 -0.82 -25.59 4.64
CA ASP A 496 -1.84 -24.72 4.05
C ASP A 496 -1.75 -23.30 4.65
N TYR A 497 -1.54 -23.18 5.97
CA TYR A 497 -1.32 -21.88 6.63
C TYR A 497 0.01 -21.23 6.20
N LEU A 498 1.06 -22.01 6.00
CA LEU A 498 2.35 -21.48 5.54
C LEU A 498 2.28 -20.98 4.11
N GLN A 499 1.66 -21.76 3.22
CA GLN A 499 1.42 -21.37 1.84
C GLN A 499 0.52 -20.14 1.74
N SER A 500 -0.40 -19.94 2.69
CA SER A 500 -1.28 -18.76 2.75
C SER A 500 -0.78 -17.64 3.66
N SER A 501 0.40 -17.75 4.29
CA SER A 501 0.86 -16.79 5.31
C SER A 501 1.15 -15.37 4.79
N GLY A 502 1.39 -15.25 3.49
CA GLY A 502 1.76 -13.99 2.83
C GLY A 502 3.13 -13.45 3.26
N PRO A 503 3.61 -12.35 2.65
CA PRO A 503 4.87 -11.72 3.01
C PRO A 503 4.87 -11.28 4.48
N GLY A 504 5.88 -11.70 5.25
CA GLY A 504 6.01 -11.35 6.67
C GLY A 504 4.97 -12.01 7.60
N GLY A 505 4.10 -12.89 7.10
CA GLY A 505 3.05 -13.51 7.92
C GLY A 505 1.76 -12.71 8.05
N ILE A 506 1.58 -11.65 7.28
CA ILE A 506 0.44 -10.72 7.45
C ILE A 506 -0.92 -11.43 7.29
N TYR A 507 -1.03 -12.45 6.44
CA TYR A 507 -2.31 -13.16 6.28
C TYR A 507 -2.52 -14.16 7.43
N LEU A 508 -1.44 -14.75 7.93
CA LEU A 508 -1.52 -15.59 9.13
C LEU A 508 -1.94 -14.76 10.35
N ALA A 509 -1.53 -13.50 10.42
CA ALA A 509 -1.97 -12.55 11.44
C ALA A 509 -3.50 -12.36 11.43
N ILE A 510 -4.13 -12.35 10.25
CA ILE A 510 -5.59 -12.31 10.11
C ILE A 510 -6.21 -13.59 10.65
N PHE A 511 -5.73 -14.76 10.25
CA PHE A 511 -6.29 -16.03 10.74
C PHE A 511 -6.17 -16.16 12.27
N LEU A 512 -5.05 -15.73 12.86
CA LEU A 512 -4.86 -15.70 14.31
C LEU A 512 -5.90 -14.79 14.99
N ARG A 513 -6.16 -13.62 14.41
CA ARG A 513 -7.15 -12.68 14.93
C ARG A 513 -8.58 -13.21 14.80
N ASP A 514 -8.97 -13.67 13.61
CA ASP A 514 -10.32 -14.19 13.36
C ASP A 514 -10.60 -15.40 14.28
N PHE A 515 -9.57 -16.22 14.55
CA PHE A 515 -9.64 -17.28 15.56
C PHE A 515 -9.86 -16.73 16.97
N LEU A 516 -9.06 -15.74 17.39
CA LEU A 516 -9.23 -15.10 18.69
C LEU A 516 -10.63 -14.52 18.86
N GLU A 517 -11.17 -13.81 17.88
CA GLU A 517 -12.53 -13.25 17.92
C GLU A 517 -13.58 -14.37 18.08
N SER A 518 -13.41 -15.48 17.35
CA SER A 518 -14.27 -16.67 17.48
C SER A 518 -14.21 -17.26 18.90
N VAL A 519 -13.02 -17.35 19.49
CA VAL A 519 -12.82 -17.85 20.86
C VAL A 519 -13.40 -16.92 21.93
N HIS A 520 -13.28 -15.60 21.76
CA HIS A 520 -13.90 -14.64 22.70
C HIS A 520 -15.43 -14.72 22.70
N SER A 521 -16.03 -15.04 21.55
CA SER A 521 -17.48 -15.28 21.47
C SER A 521 -17.90 -16.66 22.01
N HIS A 522 -16.99 -17.63 22.05
CA HIS A 522 -17.24 -19.00 22.51
C HIS A 522 -16.09 -19.50 23.41
N PRO A 523 -16.12 -19.20 24.72
CA PRO A 523 -14.95 -19.38 25.59
C PRO A 523 -14.53 -20.84 25.82
N SER A 524 -15.39 -21.83 25.54
CA SER A 524 -15.02 -23.24 25.62
C SER A 524 -14.51 -23.77 24.29
N LEU A 525 -13.20 -23.98 24.18
CA LEU A 525 -12.58 -24.62 23.02
C LEU A 525 -12.99 -26.08 22.90
N ASN A 526 -13.42 -26.49 21.72
CA ASN A 526 -13.57 -27.91 21.38
C ASN A 526 -12.22 -28.49 20.88
N SER A 527 -12.15 -29.80 20.62
CA SER A 527 -10.92 -30.45 20.13
C SER A 527 -10.45 -29.95 18.77
N VAL A 528 -11.39 -29.47 17.96
CA VAL A 528 -11.15 -28.87 16.65
C VAL A 528 -10.46 -27.52 16.80
N ASP A 529 -10.95 -26.65 17.68
CA ASP A 529 -10.37 -25.32 17.93
C ASP A 529 -8.94 -25.46 18.44
N ILE A 530 -8.69 -26.43 19.32
CA ILE A 530 -7.35 -26.77 19.82
C ILE A 530 -6.42 -27.18 18.68
N LYS A 531 -6.90 -27.99 17.72
CA LYS A 531 -6.11 -28.41 16.56
C LYS A 531 -5.79 -27.22 15.63
N VAL A 532 -6.78 -26.37 15.37
CA VAL A 532 -6.61 -25.15 14.57
C VAL A 532 -5.60 -24.23 15.22
N LEU A 533 -5.73 -23.99 16.52
CA LEU A 533 -4.83 -23.21 17.33
C LEU A 533 -3.39 -23.74 17.24
N HIS A 534 -3.22 -25.05 17.40
CA HIS A 534 -1.93 -25.72 17.22
C HIS A 534 -1.33 -25.47 15.84
N ASN A 535 -2.13 -25.62 14.78
CA ASN A 535 -1.65 -25.42 13.41
C ASN A 535 -1.28 -23.95 13.13
N LEU A 536 -2.08 -22.99 13.60
CA LEU A 536 -1.81 -21.57 13.46
C LEU A 536 -0.52 -21.18 14.15
N LEU A 537 -0.36 -21.58 15.42
CA LEU A 537 0.86 -21.33 16.19
C LEU A 537 2.05 -22.00 15.52
N TYR A 538 1.97 -23.28 15.17
CA TYR A 538 3.10 -23.96 14.55
C TYR A 538 3.48 -23.35 13.20
N ALA A 539 2.51 -22.91 12.38
CA ALA A 539 2.79 -22.16 11.16
C ALA A 539 3.50 -20.83 11.48
N SER A 540 3.04 -20.12 12.50
CA SER A 540 3.63 -18.86 12.98
C SER A 540 5.12 -19.03 13.33
N GLN A 541 5.48 -20.14 13.95
CA GLN A 541 6.86 -20.47 14.34
C GLN A 541 7.80 -20.65 13.15
N LYS A 542 7.29 -21.17 12.02
CA LYS A 542 8.09 -21.42 10.81
C LYS A 542 8.37 -20.16 10.00
N ILE A 543 7.69 -19.06 10.29
CA ILE A 543 7.99 -17.77 9.69
C ILE A 543 9.38 -17.30 10.17
N LYS A 544 10.32 -17.16 9.23
CA LYS A 544 11.70 -16.77 9.53
C LYS A 544 11.80 -15.30 9.95
N ASN A 545 11.15 -14.42 9.20
CA ASN A 545 11.16 -12.97 9.40
C ASN A 545 9.72 -12.45 9.51
N PRO A 546 9.06 -12.61 10.67
CA PRO A 546 7.69 -12.12 10.87
C PRO A 546 7.69 -10.59 10.94
N SER A 547 6.65 -9.96 10.38
CA SER A 547 6.36 -8.54 10.61
C SER A 547 5.99 -8.30 12.07
N LEU A 548 6.05 -7.04 12.53
CA LEU A 548 5.61 -6.71 13.88
C LEU A 548 4.11 -6.91 14.03
N VAL A 549 3.33 -6.66 12.97
CA VAL A 549 1.92 -7.06 12.87
C VAL A 549 1.74 -8.52 13.26
N MET A 550 2.47 -9.42 12.60
CA MET A 550 2.35 -10.87 12.86
C MET A 550 2.70 -11.21 14.30
N LEU A 551 3.79 -10.66 14.83
CA LEU A 551 4.19 -10.87 16.23
C LEU A 551 3.16 -10.33 17.22
N SER A 552 2.56 -9.18 16.92
CA SER A 552 1.55 -8.57 17.77
C SER A 552 0.23 -9.36 17.77
N SER A 553 -0.14 -10.00 16.65
CA SER A 553 -1.30 -10.91 16.58
C SER A 553 -1.12 -12.21 17.35
N GLU A 554 0.12 -12.64 17.58
CA GLU A 554 0.42 -13.80 18.42
C GLU A 554 0.17 -13.51 19.91
N LEU A 555 0.33 -12.26 20.35
CA LEU A 555 0.33 -11.88 21.77
C LEU A 555 -0.99 -12.21 22.51
N PRO A 556 -2.18 -11.79 22.03
CA PRO A 556 -3.42 -12.05 22.76
C PRO A 556 -3.72 -13.55 22.84
N LEU A 557 -3.15 -14.34 21.92
CA LEU A 557 -3.26 -15.79 21.94
C LEU A 557 -2.41 -16.43 23.04
N TYR A 558 -1.24 -15.86 23.32
CA TYR A 558 -0.45 -16.28 24.48
C TYR A 558 -1.13 -15.93 25.78
N ASP A 559 -1.62 -14.71 25.91
CA ASP A 559 -2.38 -14.30 27.09
C ASP A 559 -3.61 -15.20 27.30
N PHE A 560 -4.38 -15.46 26.24
CA PHE A 560 -5.50 -16.39 26.29
C PHE A 560 -5.07 -17.80 26.75
N LEU A 561 -4.04 -18.39 26.15
CA LEU A 561 -3.57 -19.74 26.52
C LEU A 561 -3.04 -19.83 27.95
N MET A 562 -2.44 -18.74 28.41
CA MET A 562 -1.92 -18.57 29.76
C MET A 562 -3.05 -18.51 30.80
N ASN A 563 -4.13 -17.78 30.50
CA ASN A 563 -5.26 -17.62 31.40
C ASN A 563 -6.20 -18.84 31.42
N GLN A 564 -6.16 -19.70 30.39
CA GLN A 564 -6.90 -20.96 30.33
C GLN A 564 -6.22 -22.09 31.13
N THR A 565 -5.94 -21.83 32.41
CA THR A 565 -5.15 -22.73 33.28
C THR A 565 -5.80 -24.08 33.55
N GLN A 566 -7.12 -24.20 33.45
CA GLN A 566 -7.88 -25.38 33.87
C GLN A 566 -8.15 -26.43 32.77
N ASP A 567 -7.87 -26.14 31.49
CA ASP A 567 -8.08 -27.12 30.42
C ASP A 567 -6.81 -27.97 30.17
N PRO A 568 -6.78 -29.26 30.59
CA PRO A 568 -5.61 -30.12 30.40
C PRO A 568 -5.32 -30.42 28.93
N ARG A 569 -6.30 -30.26 28.03
CA ARG A 569 -6.11 -30.48 26.59
C ARG A 569 -5.16 -29.45 25.97
N LEU A 570 -5.03 -28.28 26.61
CA LEU A 570 -4.11 -27.22 26.19
C LEU A 570 -2.68 -27.42 26.71
N ASN A 571 -2.41 -28.43 27.54
CA ASN A 571 -1.08 -28.60 28.13
C ASN A 571 0.01 -28.84 27.08
N SER A 572 -0.28 -29.60 26.02
CA SER A 572 0.66 -29.83 24.93
C SER A 572 0.98 -28.53 24.16
N LEU A 573 -0.03 -27.69 23.93
CA LEU A 573 0.11 -26.37 23.31
C LEU A 573 0.91 -25.42 24.19
N LYS A 574 0.61 -25.39 25.50
CA LYS A 574 1.36 -24.64 26.50
C LYS A 574 2.82 -25.09 26.50
N GLU A 575 3.10 -26.38 26.58
CA GLU A 575 4.46 -26.91 26.52
C GLU A 575 5.18 -26.54 25.22
N MET A 576 4.51 -26.65 24.07
CA MET A 576 5.06 -26.26 22.77
C MET A 576 5.44 -24.77 22.73
N LEU A 577 4.56 -23.90 23.22
CA LEU A 577 4.75 -22.45 23.22
C LEU A 577 5.72 -21.97 24.30
N LEU A 578 5.77 -22.68 25.41
CA LEU A 578 6.55 -22.27 26.57
C LEU A 578 7.91 -22.97 26.59
N HIS A 579 8.19 -23.80 25.57
CA HIS A 579 9.50 -24.34 25.30
C HIS A 579 10.50 -23.20 25.04
N HIS A 580 11.51 -23.10 25.92
CA HIS A 580 12.45 -21.97 26.00
C HIS A 580 13.04 -21.55 24.65
N ARG A 581 13.43 -22.53 23.81
CA ARG A 581 14.01 -22.28 22.48
C ARG A 581 13.16 -21.43 21.54
N TRP A 582 11.84 -21.48 21.68
CA TRP A 582 10.96 -20.70 20.81
C TRP A 582 10.94 -19.23 21.23
N TRP A 583 10.74 -18.97 22.52
CA TRP A 583 10.82 -17.63 23.08
C TRP A 583 12.20 -17.02 22.92
N GLU A 584 13.29 -17.79 22.96
CA GLU A 584 14.63 -17.29 22.60
C GLU A 584 14.67 -16.68 21.20
N LYS A 585 14.09 -17.35 20.21
CA LYS A 585 14.04 -16.84 18.83
C LYS A 585 13.18 -15.57 18.75
N ARG A 586 12.01 -15.54 19.39
CA ARG A 586 11.12 -14.37 19.40
C ARG A 586 11.73 -13.20 20.17
N LEU A 587 12.32 -13.46 21.33
CA LEU A 587 13.09 -12.51 22.12
C LEU A 587 14.24 -11.93 21.30
N SER A 588 15.00 -12.77 20.57
CA SER A 588 16.05 -12.29 19.68
C SER A 588 15.50 -11.36 18.60
N ILE A 589 14.38 -11.71 17.96
CA ILE A 589 13.74 -10.85 16.95
C ILE A 589 13.26 -9.54 17.57
N LEU A 590 12.53 -9.57 18.69
CA LEU A 590 12.02 -8.38 19.37
C LEU A 590 13.16 -7.48 19.85
N THR A 591 14.19 -8.03 20.47
CA THR A 591 15.32 -7.22 20.96
C THR A 591 16.21 -6.68 19.86
N GLN A 592 16.35 -7.39 18.73
CA GLN A 592 17.20 -6.97 17.62
C GLN A 592 16.49 -6.03 16.65
N GLN A 593 15.23 -6.31 16.31
CA GLN A 593 14.49 -5.62 15.24
C GLN A 593 13.42 -4.66 15.80
N TRP A 594 12.79 -5.02 16.92
CA TRP A 594 11.61 -4.31 17.44
C TRP A 594 11.80 -3.91 18.90
N TYR A 595 12.97 -3.38 19.26
CA TYR A 595 13.34 -3.07 20.65
C TYR A 595 12.32 -2.18 21.39
N PRO A 596 11.66 -1.20 20.73
CA PRO A 596 10.62 -0.42 21.39
C PRO A 596 9.39 -1.24 21.81
N ARG A 597 9.23 -2.45 21.28
CA ARG A 597 8.10 -3.37 21.54
C ARG A 597 8.48 -4.63 22.31
N VAL A 598 9.47 -4.52 23.19
CA VAL A 598 9.78 -5.59 24.15
C VAL A 598 8.62 -5.87 25.12
N ASP A 599 7.61 -5.00 25.24
CA ASP A 599 6.35 -5.32 25.95
C ASP A 599 5.68 -6.58 25.43
N LEU A 600 5.90 -6.93 24.15
CA LEU A 600 5.33 -8.14 23.55
C LEU A 600 5.88 -9.44 24.17
N ILE A 601 6.90 -9.37 25.03
CA ILE A 601 7.41 -10.53 25.76
C ILE A 601 6.80 -10.69 27.15
N PHE A 602 6.05 -9.71 27.65
CA PHE A 602 5.59 -9.74 29.05
C PHE A 602 4.72 -10.96 29.40
N PRO A 603 3.82 -11.46 28.53
CA PRO A 603 3.10 -12.71 28.83
C PRO A 603 4.02 -13.90 29.08
N TYR A 604 5.18 -13.96 28.41
CA TYR A 604 6.19 -14.98 28.66
C TYR A 604 6.91 -14.79 30.00
N PHE A 605 7.26 -13.54 30.34
CA PHE A 605 7.87 -13.23 31.62
C PHE A 605 6.93 -13.55 32.79
N ASP A 606 5.67 -13.16 32.66
CA ASP A 606 4.62 -13.47 33.65
C ASP A 606 4.48 -14.98 33.82
N TRP A 607 4.48 -15.75 32.72
CA TRP A 607 4.50 -17.21 32.80
C TRP A 607 5.73 -17.75 33.54
N GLN A 608 6.94 -17.32 33.19
CA GLN A 608 8.17 -17.81 33.84
C GLN A 608 8.15 -17.52 35.33
N ILE A 609 7.60 -16.37 35.74
CA ILE A 609 7.43 -16.02 37.15
C ILE A 609 6.43 -16.96 37.83
N GLN A 610 5.28 -17.25 37.20
CA GLN A 610 4.31 -18.22 37.70
C GLN A 610 4.92 -19.63 37.85
N GLN A 611 5.91 -19.98 37.02
CA GLN A 611 6.67 -21.23 37.14
C GLN A 611 7.82 -21.18 38.18
N GLY A 612 7.91 -20.12 38.98
CA GLY A 612 8.96 -19.94 39.99
C GLY A 612 10.33 -19.59 39.41
N ARG A 613 10.42 -19.21 38.14
CA ARG A 613 11.68 -18.89 37.43
C ARG A 613 11.94 -17.39 37.33
N LYS A 614 11.63 -16.65 38.39
CA LYS A 614 11.84 -15.19 38.46
C LYS A 614 13.27 -14.76 38.11
N LYS A 615 14.28 -15.48 38.62
CA LYS A 615 15.72 -15.20 38.35
C LYS A 615 16.08 -15.24 36.86
N LEU A 616 15.43 -16.14 36.09
CA LEU A 616 15.64 -16.22 34.64
C LEU A 616 15.12 -14.95 33.95
N VAL A 617 13.95 -14.47 34.35
CA VAL A 617 13.37 -13.22 33.82
C VAL A 617 14.25 -12.03 34.17
N GLU A 618 14.73 -11.95 35.41
CA GLU A 618 15.69 -10.93 35.85
C GLU A 618 16.96 -10.92 35.00
N GLU A 619 17.54 -12.10 34.75
CA GLU A 619 18.73 -12.26 33.92
C GLU A 619 18.47 -11.85 32.46
N ILE A 620 17.33 -12.25 31.90
CA ILE A 620 16.93 -11.85 30.55
C ILE A 620 16.77 -10.32 30.47
N ILE A 621 16.02 -9.70 31.39
CA ILE A 621 15.80 -8.25 31.43
C ILE A 621 17.14 -7.51 31.54
N LYS A 622 18.00 -7.94 32.46
CA LYS A 622 19.34 -7.37 32.66
C LYS A 622 20.16 -7.47 31.37
N ASN A 623 20.22 -8.66 30.76
CA ASN A 623 20.94 -8.88 29.51
C ASN A 623 20.43 -8.01 28.36
N ILE A 624 19.11 -7.76 28.29
CA ILE A 624 18.52 -6.88 27.28
C ILE A 624 18.93 -5.42 27.52
N LEU A 625 18.77 -4.92 28.75
CA LEU A 625 19.09 -3.55 29.13
C LEU A 625 20.59 -3.25 28.98
N GLU A 626 21.46 -4.19 29.36
CA GLU A 626 22.91 -4.06 29.19
C GLU A 626 23.31 -3.98 27.70
N LYS A 627 22.64 -4.74 26.83
CA LYS A 627 22.99 -4.78 25.39
C LYS A 627 22.38 -3.66 24.56
N LYS A 628 21.18 -3.20 24.91
CA LYS A 628 20.37 -2.29 24.09
C LYS A 628 20.12 -0.92 24.74
N GLY A 629 20.54 -0.76 25.99
CA GLY A 629 20.39 0.48 26.74
C GLY A 629 18.99 0.68 27.31
N TYR A 630 18.67 1.92 27.65
CA TYR A 630 17.43 2.30 28.31
C TYR A 630 16.17 1.91 27.51
N ASN A 631 15.23 1.20 28.16
CA ASN A 631 13.88 1.00 27.65
C ASN A 631 12.87 1.24 28.79
N PRO A 632 12.01 2.27 28.70
CA PRO A 632 11.13 2.66 29.80
C PRO A 632 10.10 1.57 30.14
N ILE A 633 9.63 0.83 29.15
CA ILE A 633 8.63 -0.22 29.34
C ILE A 633 9.26 -1.38 30.12
N LEU A 634 10.45 -1.81 29.70
CA LEU A 634 11.17 -2.90 30.35
C LEU A 634 11.63 -2.53 31.77
N LEU A 635 12.02 -1.28 32.00
CA LEU A 635 12.39 -0.76 33.32
C LEU A 635 11.20 -0.69 34.27
N ASN A 636 10.04 -0.26 33.79
CA ASN A 636 8.82 -0.24 34.59
C ASN A 636 8.39 -1.66 34.98
N TYR A 637 8.50 -2.61 34.05
CA TYR A 637 8.27 -4.03 34.33
C TYR A 637 9.31 -4.59 35.32
N SER A 638 10.60 -4.28 35.16
CA SER A 638 11.65 -4.67 36.13
C SER A 638 11.34 -4.15 37.54
N LYS A 639 10.90 -2.89 37.67
CA LYS A 639 10.51 -2.29 38.94
C LYS A 639 9.30 -2.97 39.57
N SER A 640 8.29 -3.34 38.78
CA SER A 640 7.11 -4.06 39.31
C SER A 640 7.48 -5.45 39.85
N LEU A 641 8.58 -6.03 39.36
CA LEU A 641 9.16 -7.26 39.88
C LEU A 641 10.04 -7.06 41.12
N GLY A 642 10.28 -5.83 41.57
CA GLY A 642 11.21 -5.53 42.66
C GLY A 642 12.68 -5.75 42.29
N VAL A 643 13.00 -5.69 41.00
CA VAL A 643 14.33 -5.89 40.46
C VAL A 643 14.95 -4.51 40.30
N SER A 644 16.01 -4.23 41.07
CA SER A 644 16.73 -2.96 40.96
C SER A 644 17.27 -2.84 39.53
N PRO A 645 16.78 -1.89 38.72
CA PRO A 645 17.31 -1.69 37.40
C PRO A 645 18.73 -1.15 37.56
N LEU A 646 19.74 -1.95 37.19
CA LEU A 646 21.16 -1.62 37.02
C LEU A 646 21.61 -0.31 37.70
N GLU A 647 22.37 -0.43 38.80
CA GLU A 647 23.03 0.72 39.48
C GLU A 647 23.85 1.60 38.52
#